data_AF-A0A839VHS8-F1
#
_entry.id   AF-A0A839VHS8-F1
#
_cell.length_a   1.000
_cell.length_b   1.000
_cell.length_c   1.000
_cell.angle_alpha   90.00
_cell.angle_beta   90.00
_cell.angle_gamma   90.00
#
_symmetry.space_group_name_H-M   'P 1'
#
loop_
_entity.id
_entity.type
_entity.pdbx_description
1 polymer ?
#
loop_
_entity_poly.entity_id
_entity_poly.type
_entity_poly.pdbx_seq_one_letter_code
_entity_poly.pdbx_strand_id
1 'polypeptide(L)'
;MRYSFPLAFMANTFAVTVLLIALGLAGHRAMAADVGVVQAATLALLYAFSANARSLILSKKSGVSASSVMIGRLLLLLPLAVAAYWLSVKVAGVETLLAVILILRRCVEWIGEVHLSEMERLGYQKVAKTYLALQSVLLLLLLVWLVGDFRFPLFALFLWAILPLFISARFIWDTLVITPKSPGGSVREILPNLGSTAIIGITVYVFRLLILLVMGKETAGDMYTAFAIGGVTGSVFANALGASIALHEQRSGKPYLPPFLRGALNLSLALGLLIFVASTAKLSALSWTGKTYFFWEATGLSMIGGVVMVYAQQIRFRLLQHDTEHDVFGPDVLMNILIFTSVPVIFYMFGKEAMSVLYLLSAVMAYVFYRSAGIEKQETLGRQVYSPRTYKSLRAAIGVLLLLPMFFQISKGVFADPSVSFNSGGVLGNLPIPVSVIACYGGILLFGVYRRAFLSFGYIFLTCILMVMSSIILTRGSQIEQQSKFILLIQLILPMFALVLGQVYEPLDRAREDNSYAKAFFGVLLIIVPIQLIFTVKMGNGYLSPTLGWFSIYQYLQYVPVVFVAAYLLSLFSLWHERRFRNGLVFISVCMSIYVSASLSLLSIILFFGGVIFFALLNIRKRNNKLPLVILLLVILSSWTYFQCETKNTIFKKAFAENCVSINSELAPGVESPHSNAIAPIGSSDGAPRSSGIDIRFLPVLSERYTYWKYYSDGITESAQSLLLGLSVPPNRTLYPSAHNYYLDFIYNFGLIALLPTLFLLGFTIVEILRQRKRILESPALFALSLVVLFLVVVDNSVKVSLRQPYTGIFTFFLWGVLLNKLMRPELEPIISEFSST
;
A
#
# COMPACT_ATOMS: atom_id res chain seq x y z
N MET A 1 11.45 26.40 -32.39
CA MET A 1 10.41 26.48 -31.33
C MET A 1 10.50 27.84 -30.66
N ARG A 2 9.38 28.54 -30.44
CA ARG A 2 9.38 29.77 -29.62
C ARG A 2 9.34 29.36 -28.15
N TYR A 3 10.46 29.50 -27.44
CA TYR A 3 10.63 29.00 -26.06
C TYR A 3 9.98 29.87 -24.96
N SER A 4 9.39 31.00 -25.33
CA SER A 4 8.80 31.98 -24.40
C SER A 4 7.66 31.43 -23.55
N PHE A 5 6.72 30.67 -24.12
CA PHE A 5 5.62 30.07 -23.36
C PHE A 5 6.09 28.95 -22.41
N PRO A 6 6.92 27.99 -22.84
CA PRO A 6 7.53 27.02 -21.93
C PRO A 6 8.28 27.67 -20.76
N LEU A 7 9.06 28.72 -21.01
CA LEU A 7 9.80 29.44 -19.97
C LEU A 7 8.86 30.17 -19.00
N ALA A 8 7.83 30.86 -19.51
CA ALA A 8 6.82 31.51 -18.66
C ALA A 8 6.07 30.49 -17.79
N PHE A 9 5.74 29.33 -18.35
CA PHE A 9 5.12 28.24 -17.61
C PHE A 9 6.06 27.69 -16.51
N MET A 10 7.33 27.45 -16.83
CA MET A 10 8.32 27.02 -15.84
C MET A 10 8.48 28.05 -14.72
N ALA A 11 8.56 29.35 -15.06
CA ALA A 11 8.64 30.42 -14.07
C ALA A 11 7.40 30.48 -13.18
N ASN A 12 6.21 30.17 -13.70
CA ASN A 12 4.98 30.08 -12.91
C ASN A 12 5.01 28.85 -11.97
N THR A 13 5.28 27.66 -12.50
CA THR A 13 5.14 26.40 -11.78
C THR A 13 6.25 26.14 -10.76
N PHE A 14 7.48 26.59 -11.05
CA PHE A 14 8.66 26.31 -10.21
C PHE A 14 8.99 27.43 -9.21
N ALA A 15 8.26 28.54 -9.19
CA ALA A 15 8.56 29.71 -8.37
C ALA A 15 8.70 29.37 -6.87
N VAL A 16 7.73 28.63 -6.30
CA VAL A 16 7.78 28.18 -4.90
C VAL A 16 8.92 27.18 -4.64
N THR A 17 9.31 26.38 -5.64
CA THR A 17 10.44 25.44 -5.51
C THR A 17 11.77 26.19 -5.45
N VAL A 18 11.93 27.26 -6.24
CA VAL A 18 13.12 28.12 -6.16
C VAL A 18 13.18 28.82 -4.81
N LEU A 19 12.04 29.33 -4.31
CA LEU A 19 11.95 29.91 -2.97
C LEU A 19 12.37 28.91 -1.87
N LEU A 20 11.87 27.67 -1.95
CA LEU A 20 12.25 26.58 -1.04
C LEU A 20 13.77 26.31 -1.06
N ILE A 21 14.37 26.25 -2.25
CA ILE A 21 15.82 26.02 -2.39
C ILE A 21 16.62 27.16 -1.78
N ALA A 22 16.24 28.41 -2.09
CA ALA A 22 16.93 29.59 -1.59
C ALA A 22 16.84 29.73 -0.07
N LEU A 23 15.66 29.56 0.53
CA LEU A 23 15.49 29.58 1.99
C LEU A 23 16.31 28.50 2.68
N GLY A 24 16.34 27.30 2.09
CA GLY A 24 17.15 26.20 2.58
C GLY A 24 18.64 26.55 2.56
N LEU A 25 19.17 26.99 1.43
CA LEU A 25 20.59 27.34 1.29
C LEU A 25 21.01 28.54 2.17
N ALA A 26 20.12 29.52 2.35
CA ALA A 26 20.34 30.70 3.19
C ALA A 26 20.31 30.40 4.70
N GLY A 27 19.92 29.18 5.11
CA GLY A 27 19.91 28.77 6.51
C GLY A 27 18.55 28.87 7.22
N HIS A 28 17.49 29.35 6.57
CA HIS A 28 16.13 29.40 7.11
C HIS A 28 15.42 28.03 7.02
N ARG A 29 15.99 27.01 7.66
CA ARG A 29 15.58 25.59 7.54
C ARG A 29 14.12 25.36 7.94
N ALA A 30 13.68 25.95 9.05
CA ALA A 30 12.31 25.79 9.53
C ALA A 30 11.27 26.39 8.56
N MET A 31 11.58 27.56 7.98
CA MET A 31 10.70 28.20 6.98
C MET A 31 10.72 27.43 5.66
N ALA A 32 11.85 26.85 5.26
CA ALA A 32 11.92 25.95 4.11
C ALA A 32 11.01 24.71 4.31
N ALA A 33 10.97 24.14 5.52
CA ALA A 33 10.05 23.05 5.83
C ALA A 33 8.58 23.47 5.68
N ASP A 34 8.21 24.64 6.21
CA ASP A 34 6.85 25.18 6.08
C ASP A 34 6.44 25.40 4.62
N VAL A 35 7.30 26.08 3.85
CA VAL A 35 7.08 26.30 2.41
C VAL A 35 6.92 24.97 1.68
N GLY A 36 7.78 23.99 1.99
CA GLY A 36 7.72 22.65 1.42
C GLY A 36 6.41 21.93 1.71
N VAL A 37 5.89 21.99 2.94
CA VAL A 37 4.64 21.29 3.27
C VAL A 37 3.42 22.02 2.69
N VAL A 38 3.36 23.35 2.75
CA VAL A 38 2.26 24.12 2.12
C VAL A 38 2.22 23.90 0.61
N GLN A 39 3.39 23.91 -0.04
CA GLN A 39 3.51 23.59 -1.47
C GLN A 39 2.95 22.20 -1.78
N ALA A 40 3.21 21.21 -0.92
CA ALA A 40 2.72 19.85 -1.15
C ALA A 40 1.22 19.69 -0.83
N ALA A 41 0.70 20.35 0.20
CA ALA A 41 -0.73 20.36 0.50
C ALA A 41 -1.55 20.98 -0.64
N THR A 42 -1.08 22.11 -1.16
CA THR A 42 -1.70 22.76 -2.33
C THR A 42 -1.53 21.94 -3.60
N LEU A 43 -0.40 21.24 -3.79
CA LEU A 43 -0.22 20.30 -4.91
C LEU A 43 -1.22 19.15 -4.80
N ALA A 44 -1.37 18.52 -3.63
CA ALA A 44 -2.30 17.41 -3.42
C ALA A 44 -3.73 17.73 -3.82
N LEU A 45 -4.17 18.97 -3.54
CA LEU A 45 -5.53 19.41 -3.79
C LEU A 45 -5.70 20.05 -5.17
N LEU A 46 -4.92 21.08 -5.51
CA LEU A 46 -5.08 21.83 -6.75
C LEU A 46 -4.61 21.05 -7.98
N TYR A 47 -3.54 20.27 -7.86
CA TYR A 47 -2.98 19.52 -9.00
C TYR A 47 -3.88 18.35 -9.41
N ALA A 48 -4.55 17.72 -8.43
CA ALA A 48 -5.57 16.70 -8.68
C ALA A 48 -6.62 17.19 -9.69
N PHE A 49 -7.11 18.42 -9.53
CA PHE A 49 -8.10 19.05 -10.42
C PHE A 49 -7.48 19.83 -11.60
N SER A 50 -6.16 19.73 -11.81
CA SER A 50 -5.50 20.37 -12.95
C SER A 50 -5.53 19.50 -14.23
N ALA A 51 -5.70 18.17 -14.10
CA ALA A 51 -5.98 17.20 -15.18
C ALA A 51 -5.33 17.46 -16.55
N ASN A 52 -4.01 17.75 -16.57
CA ASN A 52 -3.28 18.11 -17.79
C ASN A 52 -3.99 19.19 -18.63
N ALA A 53 -4.65 20.15 -17.98
CA ALA A 53 -5.52 21.15 -18.59
C ALA A 53 -4.85 21.91 -19.73
N ARG A 54 -3.54 22.17 -19.62
CA ARG A 54 -2.76 22.75 -20.72
C ARG A 54 -2.84 21.91 -21.99
N SER A 55 -2.68 20.59 -21.91
CA SER A 55 -2.81 19.70 -23.08
C SER A 55 -4.22 19.70 -23.67
N LEU A 56 -5.25 19.77 -22.82
CA LEU A 56 -6.65 19.82 -23.23
C LEU A 56 -6.98 21.14 -23.93
N ILE A 57 -6.53 22.28 -23.39
CA ILE A 57 -6.74 23.62 -23.97
C ILE A 57 -6.02 23.76 -25.31
N LEU A 58 -4.81 23.19 -25.44
CA LEU A 58 -4.02 23.25 -26.67
C LEU A 58 -4.54 22.30 -27.77
N SER A 59 -5.29 21.25 -27.41
CA SER A 59 -5.83 20.29 -28.37
C SER A 59 -7.04 20.88 -29.11
N LYS A 60 -6.98 20.95 -30.44
CA LYS A 60 -8.13 21.37 -31.26
C LYS A 60 -9.29 20.36 -31.25
N LYS A 61 -9.05 19.12 -30.79
CA LYS A 61 -10.02 18.01 -30.84
C LYS A 61 -10.79 17.80 -29.54
N SER A 62 -10.35 18.40 -28.43
CA SER A 62 -10.85 18.09 -27.09
C SER A 62 -12.21 18.71 -26.78
N GLY A 63 -12.71 19.68 -27.54
CA GLY A 63 -14.00 20.36 -27.25
C GLY A 63 -14.02 21.22 -25.97
N VAL A 64 -12.98 21.12 -25.12
CA VAL A 64 -12.84 21.88 -23.86
C VAL A 64 -12.40 23.32 -24.15
N SER A 65 -13.19 24.30 -23.70
CA SER A 65 -12.81 25.72 -23.77
C SER A 65 -11.99 26.14 -22.55
N ALA A 66 -11.02 27.04 -22.72
CA ALA A 66 -10.25 27.58 -21.60
C ALA A 66 -11.17 28.28 -20.57
N SER A 67 -12.25 28.91 -21.04
CA SER A 67 -13.27 29.55 -20.20
C SER A 67 -14.01 28.55 -19.31
N SER A 68 -14.38 27.36 -19.81
CA SER A 68 -15.06 26.36 -18.97
C SER A 68 -14.14 25.82 -17.88
N VAL A 69 -12.86 25.58 -18.19
CA VAL A 69 -11.84 25.18 -17.21
C VAL A 69 -11.63 26.26 -16.16
N MET A 70 -11.54 27.52 -16.57
CA MET A 70 -11.37 28.65 -15.64
C MET A 70 -12.54 28.76 -14.65
N ILE A 71 -13.79 28.68 -15.12
CA ILE A 71 -14.98 28.72 -14.25
C ILE A 71 -14.96 27.56 -13.26
N GLY A 72 -14.64 26.34 -13.73
CA GLY A 72 -14.48 25.18 -12.85
C GLY A 72 -13.42 25.40 -11.76
N ARG A 73 -12.26 25.99 -12.10
CA ARG A 73 -11.20 26.31 -11.12
C ARG A 73 -11.65 27.37 -10.12
N LEU A 74 -12.34 28.43 -10.56
CA LEU A 74 -12.84 29.49 -9.69
C LEU A 74 -13.86 28.95 -8.67
N LEU A 75 -14.77 28.05 -9.09
CA LEU A 75 -15.73 27.40 -8.18
C LEU A 75 -15.03 26.51 -7.13
N LEU A 76 -13.96 25.82 -7.53
CA LEU A 76 -13.19 24.92 -6.65
C LEU A 76 -12.15 25.65 -5.79
N LEU A 77 -11.83 26.91 -6.08
CA LEU A 77 -10.70 27.60 -5.45
C LEU A 77 -10.87 27.74 -3.94
N LEU A 78 -12.02 28.22 -3.48
CA LEU A 78 -12.31 28.39 -2.05
C LEU A 78 -12.31 27.06 -1.28
N PRO A 79 -13.08 26.02 -1.66
CA PRO A 79 -13.09 24.77 -0.89
C PRO A 79 -11.72 24.09 -0.86
N LEU A 80 -10.96 24.13 -1.97
CA LEU A 80 -9.61 23.55 -2.01
C LEU A 80 -8.61 24.39 -1.19
N ALA A 81 -8.73 25.73 -1.18
CA ALA A 81 -7.89 26.58 -0.33
C ALA A 81 -8.16 26.34 1.16
N VAL A 82 -9.42 26.17 1.57
CA VAL A 82 -9.79 25.84 2.96
C VAL A 82 -9.25 24.48 3.37
N ALA A 83 -9.35 23.47 2.50
CA ALA A 83 -8.76 22.16 2.74
C ALA A 83 -7.22 22.23 2.84
N ALA A 84 -6.56 22.98 1.95
CA ALA A 84 -5.11 23.17 1.99
C ALA A 84 -4.66 23.90 3.25
N TYR A 85 -5.44 24.87 3.71
CA TYR A 85 -5.21 25.59 4.96
C TYR A 85 -5.32 24.66 6.17
N TRP A 86 -6.35 23.81 6.23
CA TRP A 86 -6.50 22.84 7.30
C TRP A 86 -5.34 21.84 7.33
N LEU A 87 -4.93 21.31 6.17
CA LEU A 87 -3.75 20.44 6.04
C LEU A 87 -2.45 21.15 6.47
N SER A 88 -2.26 22.40 6.09
CA SER A 88 -1.02 23.12 6.39
C SER A 88 -0.94 23.56 7.87
N VAL A 89 -1.98 24.20 8.38
CA VAL A 89 -1.95 24.82 9.72
C VAL A 89 -2.28 23.80 10.79
N LYS A 90 -3.40 23.07 10.64
CA LYS A 90 -3.82 22.12 11.68
C LYS A 90 -2.96 20.87 11.65
N VAL A 91 -2.73 20.26 10.48
CA VAL A 91 -2.02 18.98 10.40
C VAL A 91 -0.50 19.14 10.48
N ALA A 92 0.09 20.06 9.71
CA ALA A 92 1.54 20.23 9.66
C ALA A 92 2.12 21.26 10.65
N GLY A 93 1.28 22.04 11.33
CA GLY A 93 1.74 23.04 12.31
C GLY A 93 2.44 24.26 11.69
N VAL A 94 2.08 24.62 10.45
CA VAL A 94 2.59 25.82 9.78
C VAL A 94 1.95 27.08 10.37
N GLU A 95 2.70 28.18 10.46
CA GLU A 95 2.17 29.47 10.89
C GLU A 95 1.02 29.94 9.97
N THR A 96 -0.08 30.38 10.59
CA THR A 96 -1.32 30.78 9.91
C THR A 96 -1.09 31.77 8.77
N LEU A 97 -0.38 32.86 9.03
CA LEU A 97 -0.21 33.94 8.04
C LEU A 97 0.66 33.49 6.86
N LEU A 98 1.77 32.80 7.13
CA LEU A 98 2.63 32.22 6.09
C LEU A 98 1.85 31.23 5.21
N ALA A 99 1.07 30.34 5.82
CA ALA A 99 0.26 29.37 5.09
C ALA A 99 -0.75 30.05 4.16
N VAL A 100 -1.48 31.07 4.64
CA VAL A 100 -2.47 31.81 3.83
C VAL A 100 -1.81 32.45 2.62
N ILE A 101 -0.67 33.13 2.79
CA ILE A 101 0.01 33.82 1.68
C ILE A 101 0.52 32.82 0.64
N LEU A 102 1.11 31.70 1.08
CA LEU A 102 1.59 30.66 0.17
C LEU A 102 0.45 29.92 -0.56
N ILE A 103 -0.68 29.67 0.11
CA ILE A 103 -1.88 29.11 -0.53
C ILE A 103 -2.41 30.09 -1.57
N LEU A 104 -2.50 31.37 -1.23
CA LEU A 104 -2.91 32.42 -2.17
C LEU A 104 -2.00 32.46 -3.40
N ARG A 105 -0.68 32.41 -3.21
CA ARG A 105 0.29 32.32 -4.31
C ARG A 105 -0.03 31.12 -5.21
N ARG A 106 -0.30 29.95 -4.64
CA ARG A 106 -0.61 28.74 -5.42
C ARG A 106 -1.93 28.82 -6.16
N CYS A 107 -2.94 29.46 -5.58
CA CYS A 107 -4.18 29.78 -6.28
C CYS A 107 -3.94 30.69 -7.48
N VAL A 108 -3.09 31.72 -7.34
CA VAL A 108 -2.71 32.61 -8.45
C VAL A 108 -1.93 31.86 -9.54
N GLU A 109 -1.00 30.98 -9.18
CA GLU A 109 -0.28 30.13 -10.13
C GLU A 109 -1.24 29.20 -10.91
N TRP A 110 -2.23 28.63 -10.20
CA TRP A 110 -3.22 27.71 -10.77
C TRP A 110 -4.17 28.43 -11.74
N ILE A 111 -4.59 29.65 -11.44
CA ILE A 111 -5.34 30.48 -12.39
C ILE A 111 -4.45 30.89 -13.58
N GLY A 112 -3.22 31.34 -13.31
CA GLY A 112 -2.27 31.78 -14.32
C GLY A 112 -1.95 30.71 -15.36
N GLU A 113 -1.95 29.43 -14.98
CA GLU A 113 -1.75 28.29 -15.87
C GLU A 113 -2.76 28.25 -17.03
N VAL A 114 -4.06 28.46 -16.75
CA VAL A 114 -5.13 28.44 -17.76
C VAL A 114 -4.98 29.63 -18.70
N HIS A 115 -4.72 30.81 -18.15
CA HIS A 115 -4.53 32.02 -18.94
C HIS A 115 -3.32 31.91 -19.88
N LEU A 116 -2.17 31.45 -19.37
CA LEU A 116 -0.97 31.23 -20.19
C LEU A 116 -1.20 30.19 -21.29
N SER A 117 -1.96 29.12 -21.01
CA SER A 117 -2.29 28.09 -21.98
C SER A 117 -3.18 28.61 -23.11
N GLU A 118 -4.16 29.47 -22.79
CA GLU A 118 -5.00 30.10 -23.80
C GLU A 118 -4.22 31.12 -24.66
N MET A 119 -3.36 31.93 -24.03
CA MET A 119 -2.49 32.85 -24.77
C MET A 119 -1.48 32.10 -25.66
N GLU A 120 -1.03 30.91 -25.25
CA GLU A 120 -0.22 30.01 -26.07
C GLU A 120 -1.00 29.52 -27.29
N ARG A 121 -2.27 29.12 -27.09
CA ARG A 121 -3.19 28.71 -28.16
C ARG A 121 -3.42 29.83 -29.19
N LEU A 122 -3.58 31.07 -28.72
CA LEU A 122 -3.78 32.26 -29.56
C LEU A 122 -2.47 32.83 -30.13
N GLY A 123 -1.30 32.35 -29.67
CA GLY A 123 0.01 32.77 -30.17
C GLY A 123 0.49 34.14 -29.65
N TYR A 124 -0.12 34.71 -28.61
CA TYR A 124 0.19 36.04 -28.08
C TYR A 124 1.48 36.08 -27.24
N GLN A 125 2.62 36.09 -27.93
CA GLN A 125 3.95 36.03 -27.32
C GLN A 125 4.28 37.17 -26.35
N LYS A 126 3.67 38.36 -26.51
CA LYS A 126 3.92 39.52 -25.65
C LYS A 126 3.52 39.22 -24.20
N VAL A 127 2.39 38.55 -23.99
CA VAL A 127 1.89 38.19 -22.66
C VAL A 127 2.87 37.25 -21.95
N ALA A 128 3.38 36.23 -22.64
CA ALA A 128 4.36 35.29 -22.07
C ALA A 128 5.65 35.99 -21.62
N LYS A 129 6.19 36.90 -22.44
CA LYS A 129 7.42 37.65 -22.10
C LYS A 129 7.19 38.57 -20.90
N THR A 130 6.09 39.32 -20.87
CA THR A 130 5.76 40.20 -19.75
C THR A 130 5.56 39.40 -18.47
N TYR A 131 4.85 38.26 -18.54
CA TYR A 131 4.62 37.38 -17.40
C TYR A 131 5.93 36.81 -16.85
N LEU A 132 6.80 36.30 -17.73
CA LEU A 132 8.12 35.78 -17.35
C LEU A 132 8.98 36.86 -16.68
N ALA A 133 9.03 38.06 -17.25
CA ALA A 133 9.80 39.17 -16.70
C ALA A 133 9.27 39.57 -15.32
N LEU A 134 7.96 39.76 -15.18
CA LEU A 134 7.34 40.12 -13.89
C LEU A 134 7.63 39.06 -12.82
N GLN A 135 7.39 37.78 -13.11
CA GLN A 135 7.64 36.70 -12.15
C GLN A 135 9.10 36.61 -11.74
N SER A 136 10.03 36.76 -12.68
CA SER A 136 11.47 36.68 -12.40
C SER A 136 11.93 37.84 -11.53
N VAL A 137 11.47 39.06 -11.83
CA VAL A 137 11.79 40.27 -11.04
C VAL A 137 11.19 40.17 -9.64
N LEU A 138 9.91 39.81 -9.51
CA LEU A 138 9.27 39.69 -8.20
C LEU A 138 9.90 38.58 -7.35
N LEU A 139 10.26 37.44 -7.96
CA LEU A 139 10.97 36.38 -7.27
C LEU A 139 12.36 36.84 -6.81
N LEU A 140 13.12 37.53 -7.67
CA LEU A 140 14.44 38.06 -7.30
C LEU A 140 14.33 39.06 -6.14
N LEU A 141 13.38 39.99 -6.20
CA LEU A 141 13.12 40.96 -5.12
C LEU A 141 12.76 40.24 -3.81
N LEU A 142 11.89 39.22 -3.88
CA LEU A 142 11.53 38.41 -2.72
C LEU A 142 12.76 37.69 -2.13
N LEU A 143 13.61 37.10 -2.98
CA LEU A 143 14.81 36.40 -2.54
C LEU A 143 15.79 37.35 -1.86
N VAL A 144 16.04 38.53 -2.43
CA VAL A 144 16.87 39.56 -1.80
C VAL A 144 16.27 40.00 -0.46
N TRP A 145 14.95 40.17 -0.38
CA TRP A 145 14.27 40.58 0.84
C TRP A 145 14.41 39.54 1.97
N LEU A 146 14.21 38.27 1.63
CA LEU A 146 14.26 37.17 2.60
C LEU A 146 15.69 36.84 3.02
N VAL A 147 16.62 36.73 2.06
CA VAL A 147 18.03 36.39 2.34
C VAL A 147 18.76 37.54 3.02
N GLY A 148 18.37 38.79 2.74
CA GLY A 148 18.93 39.97 3.39
C GLY A 148 18.33 40.29 4.77
N ASP A 149 17.47 39.42 5.32
CA ASP A 149 16.80 39.61 6.62
C ASP A 149 16.13 41.00 6.79
N PHE A 150 15.55 41.53 5.72
CA PHE A 150 14.89 42.84 5.76
C PHE A 150 13.59 42.77 6.58
N ARG A 151 13.20 43.92 7.18
CA ARG A 151 11.95 44.02 7.97
C ARG A 151 10.73 43.62 7.14
N PHE A 152 9.74 43.00 7.79
CA PHE A 152 8.46 42.57 7.19
C PHE A 152 8.57 41.57 6.01
N PRO A 153 9.23 40.41 6.18
CA PRO A 153 9.42 39.41 5.11
C PRO A 153 8.08 38.89 4.52
N LEU A 154 7.04 38.79 5.34
CA LEU A 154 5.71 38.35 4.90
C LEU A 154 5.04 39.33 3.95
N PHE A 155 5.34 40.63 4.04
CA PHE A 155 4.81 41.64 3.12
C PHE A 155 5.38 41.46 1.71
N ALA A 156 6.69 41.23 1.59
CA ALA A 156 7.32 40.92 0.31
C ALA A 156 6.73 39.63 -0.30
N LEU A 157 6.51 38.61 0.52
CA LEU A 157 5.90 37.33 0.11
C LEU A 157 4.46 37.53 -0.38
N PHE A 158 3.70 38.41 0.27
CA PHE A 158 2.34 38.78 -0.13
C PHE A 158 2.28 39.53 -1.47
N LEU A 159 3.17 40.50 -1.68
CA LEU A 159 3.29 41.20 -2.96
C LEU A 159 3.64 40.22 -4.09
N TRP A 160 4.61 39.34 -3.86
CA TRP A 160 4.96 38.29 -4.82
C TRP A 160 3.80 37.31 -5.08
N ALA A 161 2.96 37.03 -4.08
CA ALA A 161 1.80 36.16 -4.23
C ALA A 161 0.73 36.75 -5.16
N ILE A 162 0.38 38.03 -5.01
CA ILE A 162 -0.79 38.64 -5.65
C ILE A 162 -0.47 39.28 -6.99
N LEU A 163 0.67 39.95 -7.14
CA LEU A 163 0.94 40.79 -8.31
C LEU A 163 0.78 40.08 -9.68
N PRO A 164 1.13 38.79 -9.85
CA PRO A 164 0.89 38.09 -11.11
C PRO A 164 -0.59 37.94 -11.51
N LEU A 165 -1.52 38.05 -10.56
CA LEU A 165 -2.96 37.96 -10.81
C LEU A 165 -3.45 39.12 -11.69
N PHE A 166 -2.84 40.31 -11.59
CA PHE A 166 -3.21 41.47 -12.39
C PHE A 166 -3.06 41.23 -13.89
N ILE A 167 -2.10 40.39 -14.32
CA ILE A 167 -1.97 40.01 -15.74
C ILE A 167 -3.17 39.18 -16.21
N SER A 168 -3.72 38.35 -15.33
CA SER A 168 -4.84 37.46 -15.63
C SER A 168 -6.22 38.07 -15.34
N ALA A 169 -6.28 39.23 -14.67
CA ALA A 169 -7.53 39.84 -14.21
C ALA A 169 -8.54 40.08 -15.33
N ARG A 170 -8.08 40.64 -16.46
CA ARG A 170 -8.95 40.88 -17.63
C ARG A 170 -9.53 39.57 -18.18
N PHE A 171 -8.70 38.54 -18.33
CA PHE A 171 -9.14 37.23 -18.83
C PHE A 171 -10.16 36.56 -17.89
N ILE A 172 -9.97 36.68 -16.58
CA ILE A 172 -10.91 36.18 -15.57
C ILE A 172 -12.25 36.93 -15.69
N TRP A 173 -12.20 38.26 -15.80
CA TRP A 173 -13.40 39.09 -15.94
C TRP A 173 -14.18 38.76 -17.21
N ASP A 174 -13.51 38.73 -18.36
CA ASP A 174 -14.10 38.39 -19.65
C ASP A 174 -14.75 36.99 -19.60
N THR A 175 -14.13 36.05 -18.89
CA THR A 175 -14.67 34.69 -18.70
C THR A 175 -15.92 34.66 -17.81
N LEU A 176 -15.97 35.47 -16.76
CA LEU A 176 -17.14 35.53 -15.85
C LEU A 176 -18.36 36.19 -16.50
N VAL A 177 -18.14 37.14 -17.42
CA VAL A 177 -19.21 37.82 -18.16
C VAL A 177 -19.83 36.91 -19.23
N ILE A 178 -19.05 35.98 -19.80
CA ILE A 178 -19.53 35.03 -20.80
C ILE A 178 -20.20 33.85 -20.09
N THR A 179 -21.52 33.70 -20.24
CA THR A 179 -22.25 32.51 -19.75
C THR A 179 -21.83 31.28 -20.56
N PRO A 180 -21.18 30.28 -19.96
CA PRO A 180 -20.80 29.07 -20.69
C PRO A 180 -22.05 28.25 -21.02
N LYS A 181 -22.05 27.63 -22.21
CA LYS A 181 -22.92 26.47 -22.48
C LYS A 181 -22.53 25.36 -21.49
N SER A 182 -23.50 24.87 -20.72
CA SER A 182 -23.44 23.83 -19.68
C SER A 182 -22.04 23.25 -19.31
N PRO A 183 -21.55 23.45 -18.06
CA PRO A 183 -20.26 22.92 -17.60
C PRO A 183 -20.19 21.38 -17.49
N GLY A 184 -21.30 20.67 -17.67
CA GLY A 184 -21.37 19.21 -17.47
C GLY A 184 -20.53 18.39 -18.45
N GLY A 185 -20.30 18.89 -19.68
CA GLY A 185 -19.51 18.18 -20.69
C GLY A 185 -18.01 18.11 -20.36
N SER A 186 -17.42 19.24 -19.93
CA SER A 186 -15.97 19.32 -19.66
C SER A 186 -15.52 18.52 -18.43
N VAL A 187 -16.39 18.33 -17.43
CA VAL A 187 -16.04 17.54 -16.23
C VAL A 187 -15.83 16.07 -16.57
N ARG A 188 -16.63 15.51 -17.50
CA ARG A 188 -16.55 14.10 -17.91
C ARG A 188 -15.27 13.77 -18.68
N GLU A 189 -14.74 14.75 -19.41
CA GLU A 189 -13.49 14.61 -20.18
C GLU A 189 -12.23 14.79 -19.32
N ILE A 190 -12.34 15.52 -18.21
CA ILE A 190 -11.25 15.75 -17.23
C ILE A 190 -11.12 14.57 -16.26
N LEU A 191 -12.24 13.89 -15.95
CA LEU A 191 -12.35 12.84 -14.93
C LEU A 191 -11.33 11.68 -15.03
N PRO A 192 -11.02 11.12 -16.23
CA PRO A 192 -10.13 9.95 -16.33
C PRO A 192 -8.70 10.23 -15.84
N ASN A 193 -8.23 11.47 -15.95
CA ASN A 193 -6.85 11.85 -15.58
C ASN A 193 -6.71 12.31 -14.12
N LEU A 194 -7.83 12.45 -13.39
CA LEU A 194 -7.83 12.90 -11.99
C LEU A 194 -7.16 11.87 -11.07
N GLY A 195 -7.33 10.56 -11.34
CA GLY A 195 -6.86 9.50 -10.45
C GLY A 195 -5.35 9.53 -10.20
N SER A 196 -4.55 9.34 -11.26
CA SER A 196 -3.07 9.31 -11.15
C SER A 196 -2.49 10.64 -10.65
N THR A 197 -3.02 11.77 -11.12
CA THR A 197 -2.55 13.10 -10.69
C THR A 197 -2.86 13.39 -9.21
N ALA A 198 -4.04 13.00 -8.73
CA ALA A 198 -4.41 13.10 -7.32
C ALA A 198 -3.51 12.21 -6.45
N ILE A 199 -3.24 10.97 -6.87
CA ILE A 199 -2.36 10.05 -6.13
C ILE A 199 -0.97 10.62 -5.96
N ILE A 200 -0.37 11.14 -7.03
CA ILE A 200 0.96 11.74 -6.97
C ILE A 200 0.96 12.94 -6.02
N GLY A 201 -0.02 13.84 -6.15
CA GLY A 201 -0.14 15.02 -5.29
C GLY A 201 -0.29 14.66 -3.81
N ILE A 202 -1.25 13.79 -3.47
CA ILE A 202 -1.49 13.30 -2.11
C ILE A 202 -0.23 12.63 -1.55
N THR A 203 0.45 11.82 -2.37
CA THR A 203 1.66 11.12 -1.91
C THR A 203 2.80 12.08 -1.60
N VAL A 204 3.03 13.10 -2.43
CA VAL A 204 4.05 14.12 -2.15
C VAL A 204 3.76 14.84 -0.83
N TYR A 205 2.49 15.13 -0.54
CA TYR A 205 2.08 15.70 0.74
C TYR A 205 2.34 14.75 1.90
N VAL A 206 1.85 13.51 1.84
CA VAL A 206 2.07 12.50 2.89
C VAL A 206 3.56 12.25 3.11
N PHE A 207 4.33 12.08 2.04
CA PHE A 207 5.78 11.86 2.11
C PHE A 207 6.50 12.99 2.83
N ARG A 208 6.24 14.25 2.47
CA ARG A 208 6.81 15.41 3.17
C ARG A 208 6.34 15.42 4.62
N LEU A 209 5.03 15.35 4.86
CA LEU A 209 4.47 15.36 6.21
C LEU A 209 5.10 14.28 7.12
N LEU A 210 5.31 13.06 6.64
CA LEU A 210 5.98 12.01 7.41
C LEU A 210 7.44 12.36 7.74
N ILE A 211 8.20 12.92 6.79
CA ILE A 211 9.58 13.40 7.07
C ILE A 211 9.55 14.50 8.13
N LEU A 212 8.63 15.47 8.03
CA LEU A 212 8.48 16.54 9.01
C LEU A 212 8.18 15.99 10.41
N LEU A 213 7.24 15.05 10.51
CA LEU A 213 6.84 14.48 11.79
C LEU A 213 7.91 13.59 12.42
N VAL A 214 8.67 12.87 11.60
CA VAL A 214 9.67 11.91 12.07
C VAL A 214 11.01 12.58 12.41
N MET A 215 11.45 13.56 11.61
CA MET A 215 12.78 14.18 11.73
C MET A 215 12.78 15.57 12.35
N GLY A 216 11.60 16.15 12.58
CA GLY A 216 11.43 17.51 13.04
C GLY A 216 11.63 18.54 11.93
N LYS A 217 11.18 19.77 12.22
CA LYS A 217 11.02 20.85 11.25
C LYS A 217 12.33 21.26 10.57
N GLU A 218 13.42 21.44 11.32
CA GLU A 218 14.69 21.90 10.73
C GLU A 218 15.34 20.86 9.81
N THR A 219 15.42 19.60 10.26
CA THR A 219 16.03 18.54 9.44
C THR A 219 15.17 18.27 8.19
N ALA A 220 13.84 18.30 8.34
CA ALA A 220 12.94 18.16 7.19
C ALA A 220 13.13 19.29 6.17
N GLY A 221 13.37 20.52 6.62
CA GLY A 221 13.71 21.65 5.75
C GLY A 221 14.98 21.41 4.93
N ASP A 222 16.06 21.00 5.58
CA ASP A 222 17.31 20.63 4.89
C ASP A 222 17.08 19.52 3.86
N MET A 223 16.29 18.49 4.19
CA MET A 223 15.97 17.40 3.27
C MET A 223 15.11 17.85 2.09
N TYR A 224 14.09 18.68 2.30
CA TYR A 224 13.26 19.18 1.20
C TYR A 224 14.07 20.02 0.23
N THR A 225 15.01 20.82 0.75
CA THR A 225 15.94 21.58 -0.08
C THR A 225 16.87 20.67 -0.87
N ALA A 226 17.49 19.67 -0.22
CA ALA A 226 18.35 18.69 -0.89
C ALA A 226 17.59 17.95 -2.01
N PHE A 227 16.37 17.49 -1.71
CA PHE A 227 15.50 16.80 -2.67
C PHE A 227 15.00 17.71 -3.79
N ALA A 228 14.77 18.98 -3.51
CA ALA A 228 14.41 19.96 -4.52
C ALA A 228 15.58 20.21 -5.49
N ILE A 229 16.82 20.35 -4.98
CA ILE A 229 18.03 20.53 -5.81
C ILE A 229 18.23 19.34 -6.74
N GLY A 230 18.27 18.12 -6.21
CA GLY A 230 18.47 16.92 -7.04
C GLY A 230 17.28 16.62 -7.94
N GLY A 231 16.06 16.97 -7.51
CA GLY A 231 14.82 16.73 -8.25
C GLY A 231 14.48 17.75 -9.34
N VAL A 232 15.24 18.85 -9.49
CA VAL A 232 15.01 19.85 -10.55
C VAL A 232 15.05 19.19 -11.92
N THR A 233 16.07 18.38 -12.21
CA THR A 233 16.25 17.74 -13.51
C THR A 233 15.07 16.82 -13.86
N GLY A 234 14.65 15.99 -12.91
CA GLY A 234 13.49 15.10 -13.02
C GLY A 234 12.19 15.87 -13.26
N SER A 235 11.98 16.96 -12.52
CA SER A 235 10.74 17.75 -12.58
C SER A 235 10.66 18.60 -13.84
N VAL A 236 11.77 19.19 -14.30
CA VAL A 236 11.86 19.90 -15.59
C VAL A 236 11.59 18.93 -16.74
N PHE A 237 12.13 17.71 -16.66
CA PHE A 237 11.81 16.69 -17.64
C PHE A 237 10.33 16.31 -17.60
N ALA A 238 9.76 16.01 -16.44
CA ALA A 238 8.36 15.62 -16.30
C ALA A 238 7.37 16.70 -16.77
N ASN A 239 7.60 17.97 -16.39
CA ASN A 239 6.61 19.02 -16.61
C ASN A 239 6.83 19.85 -17.89
N ALA A 240 8.05 19.90 -18.43
CA ALA A 240 8.37 20.76 -19.57
C ALA A 240 8.83 19.98 -20.82
N LEU A 241 9.81 19.07 -20.67
CA LEU A 241 10.49 18.47 -21.84
C LEU A 241 9.89 17.13 -22.29
N GLY A 242 9.40 16.32 -21.36
CA GLY A 242 9.09 14.90 -21.57
C GLY A 242 8.03 14.65 -22.64
N ALA A 243 6.93 15.40 -22.60
CA ALA A 243 5.87 15.29 -23.60
C ALA A 243 6.35 15.65 -25.01
N SER A 244 7.20 16.67 -25.14
CA SER A 244 7.75 17.13 -26.42
C SER A 244 8.74 16.11 -27.01
N ILE A 245 9.57 15.50 -26.16
CA ILE A 245 10.55 14.49 -26.57
C ILE A 245 9.83 13.22 -27.01
N ALA A 246 8.88 12.73 -26.22
CA ALA A 246 8.17 11.50 -26.53
C ALA A 246 7.33 11.64 -27.84
N LEU A 247 6.77 12.81 -28.12
CA LEU A 247 6.13 13.12 -29.41
C LEU A 247 7.12 13.05 -30.59
N HIS A 248 8.37 13.47 -30.40
CA HIS A 248 9.41 13.37 -31.42
C HIS A 248 9.85 11.92 -31.65
N GLU A 249 9.98 11.13 -30.58
CA GLU A 249 10.29 9.69 -30.65
C GLU A 249 9.22 8.93 -31.44
N GLN A 250 7.95 9.26 -31.26
CA GLN A 250 6.84 8.66 -32.01
C GLN A 250 6.95 8.94 -33.52
N ARG A 251 7.29 10.17 -33.90
CA ARG A 251 7.41 10.57 -35.32
C ARG A 251 8.65 9.98 -36.00
N SER A 252 9.73 9.82 -35.24
CA SER A 252 11.02 9.33 -35.76
C SER A 252 11.17 7.81 -35.65
N GLY A 253 10.37 7.15 -34.81
CA GLY A 253 10.46 5.72 -34.52
C GLY A 253 11.70 5.32 -33.71
N LYS A 254 12.50 6.28 -33.23
CA LYS A 254 13.77 6.03 -32.51
C LYS A 254 13.77 6.73 -31.16
N PRO A 255 14.33 6.12 -30.10
CA PRO A 255 14.54 6.80 -28.84
C PRO A 255 15.50 7.98 -29.04
N TYR A 256 15.13 9.14 -28.50
CA TYR A 256 15.87 10.38 -28.70
C TYR A 256 16.04 11.11 -27.37
N LEU A 257 17.30 11.33 -27.00
CA LEU A 257 17.65 12.17 -25.86
C LEU A 257 18.47 13.35 -26.39
N PRO A 258 18.00 14.60 -26.24
CA PRO A 258 18.73 15.77 -26.69
C PRO A 258 20.14 15.83 -26.07
N PRO A 259 21.18 16.25 -26.83
CA PRO A 259 22.55 16.28 -26.32
C PRO A 259 22.71 17.22 -25.11
N PHE A 260 21.99 18.34 -25.06
CA PHE A 260 22.00 19.24 -23.91
C PHE A 260 21.47 18.55 -22.64
N LEU A 261 20.42 17.74 -22.76
CA LEU A 261 19.83 17.02 -21.64
C LEU A 261 20.77 15.92 -21.17
N ARG A 262 21.38 15.17 -22.11
CA ARG A 262 22.42 14.18 -21.78
C ARG A 262 23.60 14.83 -21.04
N GLY A 263 24.07 15.99 -21.51
CA GLY A 263 25.11 16.77 -20.84
C GLY A 263 24.72 17.16 -19.41
N ALA A 264 23.51 17.70 -19.22
CA ALA A 264 22.98 18.06 -17.91
C ALA A 264 22.85 16.85 -16.96
N LEU A 265 22.42 15.70 -17.46
CA LEU A 265 22.33 14.46 -16.69
C LEU A 265 23.71 13.95 -16.27
N ASN A 266 24.68 13.93 -17.19
CA ASN A 266 26.04 13.51 -16.89
C ASN A 266 26.71 14.44 -15.87
N LEU A 267 26.50 15.75 -16.00
CA LEU A 267 26.98 16.74 -15.04
C LEU A 267 26.32 16.55 -13.66
N SER A 268 25.00 16.34 -13.62
CA SER A 268 24.27 16.06 -12.38
C SER A 268 24.78 14.79 -11.69
N LEU A 269 25.07 13.74 -12.47
CA LEU A 269 25.63 12.48 -11.94
C LEU A 269 27.03 12.68 -11.38
N ALA A 270 27.92 13.35 -12.13
CA ALA A 270 29.30 13.60 -11.73
C ALA A 270 29.38 14.49 -10.47
N LEU A 271 28.63 15.60 -10.45
CA LEU A 271 28.53 16.47 -9.28
C LEU A 271 27.90 15.76 -8.09
N GLY A 272 26.83 14.99 -8.31
CA GLY A 272 26.17 14.22 -7.26
C GLY A 272 27.10 13.21 -6.60
N LEU A 273 27.87 12.46 -7.41
CA LEU A 273 28.87 11.52 -6.91
C LEU A 273 30.00 12.23 -6.16
N LEU A 274 30.51 13.34 -6.69
CA LEU A 274 31.56 14.14 -6.05
C LEU A 274 31.10 14.66 -4.69
N ILE A 275 29.91 15.27 -4.61
CA ILE A 275 29.34 15.81 -3.37
C ILE A 275 29.10 14.69 -2.35
N PHE A 276 28.58 13.54 -2.79
CA PHE A 276 28.34 12.39 -1.91
C PHE A 276 29.66 11.83 -1.33
N VAL A 277 30.67 11.62 -2.17
CA VAL A 277 32.00 11.16 -1.71
C VAL A 277 32.66 12.19 -0.80
N ALA A 278 32.59 13.48 -1.14
CA ALA A 278 33.12 14.56 -0.31
C ALA A 278 32.43 14.63 1.08
N SER A 279 31.12 14.40 1.11
CA SER A 279 30.35 14.43 2.35
C SER A 279 30.62 13.22 3.25
N THR A 280 30.67 12.02 2.66
CA THR A 280 31.00 10.78 3.38
C THR A 280 32.43 10.78 3.91
N ALA A 281 33.37 11.36 3.16
CA ALA A 281 34.75 11.59 3.62
C ALA A 281 34.90 12.77 4.60
N LYS A 282 33.82 13.49 4.92
CA LYS A 282 33.79 14.66 5.82
C LYS A 282 34.84 15.73 5.48
N LEU A 283 34.97 16.05 4.19
CA LEU A 283 35.94 17.06 3.72
C LEU A 283 35.61 18.45 4.28
N SER A 284 36.62 19.14 4.81
CA SER A 284 36.49 20.47 5.44
C SER A 284 35.92 21.54 4.51
N ALA A 285 36.13 21.43 3.19
CA ALA A 285 35.58 22.35 2.20
C ALA A 285 34.03 22.47 2.27
N LEU A 286 33.33 21.39 2.63
CA LEU A 286 31.86 21.41 2.75
C LEU A 286 31.39 22.12 4.02
N SER A 287 32.22 22.18 5.05
CA SER A 287 31.89 22.90 6.29
C SER A 287 31.84 24.42 6.09
N TRP A 288 32.54 24.94 5.08
CA TRP A 288 32.56 26.38 4.77
C TRP A 288 31.18 26.92 4.37
N THR A 289 30.29 26.06 3.87
CA THR A 289 28.94 26.46 3.46
C THR A 289 27.96 26.61 4.64
N GLY A 290 28.40 26.37 5.88
CA GLY A 290 27.53 26.41 7.06
C GLY A 290 26.45 25.32 7.11
N LYS A 291 26.57 24.29 6.25
CA LYS A 291 25.61 23.18 6.14
C LYS A 291 26.20 21.89 6.72
N THR A 292 25.30 21.02 7.17
CA THR A 292 25.66 19.73 7.74
C THR A 292 26.11 18.76 6.64
N TYR A 293 27.00 17.82 6.97
CA TYR A 293 27.37 16.74 6.04
C TYR A 293 26.13 15.93 5.59
N PHE A 294 25.19 15.70 6.50
CA PHE A 294 23.90 15.07 6.17
C PHE A 294 23.15 15.77 5.02
N PHE A 295 23.10 17.11 5.01
CA PHE A 295 22.49 17.87 3.91
C PHE A 295 23.20 17.63 2.58
N TRP A 296 24.53 17.63 2.58
CA TRP A 296 25.32 17.41 1.36
C TRP A 296 25.24 15.97 0.87
N GLU A 297 25.19 15.00 1.78
CA GLU A 297 24.97 13.60 1.45
C GLU A 297 23.61 13.39 0.76
N ALA A 298 22.53 13.93 1.36
CA ALA A 298 21.20 13.92 0.77
C ALA A 298 21.16 14.64 -0.58
N THR A 299 21.90 15.75 -0.73
CA THR A 299 21.98 16.50 -2.00
C THR A 299 22.66 15.65 -3.07
N GLY A 300 23.81 15.04 -2.76
CA GLY A 300 24.57 14.20 -3.69
C GLY A 300 23.75 13.00 -4.16
N LEU A 301 23.14 12.25 -3.24
CA LEU A 301 22.26 11.12 -3.55
C LEU A 301 21.01 11.56 -4.32
N SER A 302 20.43 12.72 -3.99
CA SER A 302 19.28 13.24 -4.71
C SER A 302 19.62 13.63 -6.15
N MET A 303 20.80 14.19 -6.42
CA MET A 303 21.26 14.50 -7.78
C MET A 303 21.46 13.24 -8.63
N ILE A 304 22.00 12.16 -8.04
CA ILE A 304 22.07 10.84 -8.68
C ILE A 304 20.65 10.32 -8.95
N GLY A 305 19.76 10.43 -7.96
CA GLY A 305 18.35 10.07 -8.08
C GLY A 305 17.62 10.85 -9.18
N GLY A 306 17.95 12.13 -9.37
CA GLY A 306 17.37 12.97 -10.42
C GLY A 306 17.63 12.40 -11.82
N VAL A 307 18.83 11.84 -12.03
CA VAL A 307 19.19 11.18 -13.30
C VAL A 307 18.36 9.92 -13.51
N VAL A 308 18.27 9.05 -12.49
CA VAL A 308 17.44 7.84 -12.54
C VAL A 308 15.97 8.19 -12.78
N MET A 309 15.48 9.23 -12.13
CA MET A 309 14.10 9.71 -12.25
C MET A 309 13.80 10.18 -13.67
N VAL A 310 14.71 10.87 -14.36
CA VAL A 310 14.50 11.26 -15.77
C VAL A 310 14.30 10.05 -16.67
N TYR A 311 15.11 8.99 -16.50
CA TYR A 311 14.92 7.74 -17.25
C TYR A 311 13.59 7.05 -16.91
N ALA A 312 13.21 7.03 -15.63
CA ALA A 312 11.92 6.50 -15.18
C ALA A 312 10.76 7.24 -15.85
N GLN A 313 10.79 8.57 -15.82
CA GLN A 313 9.76 9.42 -16.45
C GLN A 313 9.73 9.25 -17.97
N GLN A 314 10.86 9.02 -18.64
CA GLN A 314 10.88 8.71 -20.07
C GLN A 314 10.16 7.39 -20.39
N ILE A 315 10.28 6.37 -19.54
CA ILE A 315 9.50 5.13 -19.68
C ILE A 315 8.02 5.44 -19.48
N ARG A 316 7.67 6.17 -18.42
CA ARG A 316 6.30 6.58 -18.12
C ARG A 316 5.62 7.30 -19.29
N PHE A 317 6.28 8.28 -19.92
CA PHE A 317 5.72 8.97 -21.08
C PHE A 317 5.49 8.04 -22.28
N ARG A 318 6.40 7.08 -22.52
CA ARG A 318 6.25 6.09 -23.60
C ARG A 318 5.13 5.07 -23.35
N LEU A 319 4.77 4.85 -22.09
CA LEU A 319 3.58 4.08 -21.73
C LEU A 319 2.32 4.90 -22.01
N LEU A 320 2.26 6.14 -21.49
CA LEU A 320 1.12 7.04 -21.65
C LEU A 320 0.74 7.35 -23.11
N GLN A 321 1.70 7.44 -24.03
CA GLN A 321 1.43 7.90 -25.40
C GLN A 321 0.97 6.79 -26.38
N HIS A 322 1.16 5.53 -26.03
CA HIS A 322 0.95 4.41 -26.96
C HIS A 322 -0.24 3.51 -26.62
N ASP A 323 -0.82 3.64 -25.43
CA ASP A 323 -2.03 2.93 -25.06
C ASP A 323 -3.26 3.81 -25.31
N THR A 324 -4.25 3.25 -26.01
CA THR A 324 -5.56 3.87 -26.20
C THR A 324 -6.25 4.22 -24.86
N GLU A 325 -5.85 3.57 -23.76
CA GLU A 325 -6.39 3.77 -22.41
C GLU A 325 -5.45 4.51 -21.42
N HIS A 326 -4.28 5.02 -21.84
CA HIS A 326 -3.42 5.93 -21.04
C HIS A 326 -3.18 5.56 -19.55
N ASP A 327 -3.15 4.27 -19.17
CA ASP A 327 -3.18 3.90 -17.75
C ASP A 327 -1.80 3.55 -17.16
N VAL A 328 -1.24 4.46 -16.35
CA VAL A 328 -0.06 4.25 -15.49
C VAL A 328 -0.43 4.24 -13.99
N PHE A 329 -1.71 4.10 -13.68
CA PHE A 329 -2.25 4.20 -12.33
C PHE A 329 -1.64 3.18 -11.37
N GLY A 330 -1.62 1.90 -11.73
CA GLY A 330 -1.13 0.85 -10.82
C GLY A 330 0.35 0.98 -10.43
N PRO A 331 1.31 1.19 -11.35
CA PRO A 331 2.70 1.43 -10.95
C PRO A 331 2.85 2.74 -10.17
N ASP A 332 2.08 3.80 -10.49
CA ASP A 332 2.05 5.04 -9.72
C ASP A 332 1.59 4.78 -8.27
N VAL A 333 0.49 4.05 -8.05
CA VAL A 333 -0.02 3.71 -6.70
C VAL A 333 1.00 2.90 -5.92
N LEU A 334 1.53 1.83 -6.51
CA LEU A 334 2.43 0.90 -5.82
C LEU A 334 3.72 1.58 -5.35
N MET A 335 4.38 2.31 -6.25
CA MET A 335 5.58 3.07 -5.92
C MET A 335 5.31 4.09 -4.81
N ASN A 336 4.19 4.82 -4.93
CA ASN A 336 3.83 5.87 -3.99
C ASN A 336 3.54 5.33 -2.59
N ILE A 337 2.85 4.19 -2.47
CA ILE A 337 2.62 3.55 -1.17
C ILE A 337 3.92 3.02 -0.57
N LEU A 338 4.78 2.39 -1.38
CA LEU A 338 6.07 1.89 -0.93
C LEU A 338 7.00 3.01 -0.46
N ILE A 339 7.02 4.17 -1.13
CA ILE A 339 7.92 5.26 -0.73
C ILE A 339 7.53 5.88 0.61
N PHE A 340 6.26 6.22 0.85
CA PHE A 340 5.93 6.84 2.13
C PHE A 340 5.92 5.81 3.28
N THR A 341 5.62 4.52 3.02
CA THR A 341 5.80 3.47 4.04
C THR A 341 7.27 3.24 4.36
N SER A 342 8.19 3.47 3.41
CA SER A 342 9.63 3.39 3.66
C SER A 342 10.14 4.48 4.61
N VAL A 343 9.47 5.64 4.73
CA VAL A 343 9.90 6.75 5.60
C VAL A 343 10.04 6.33 7.07
N PRO A 344 8.96 5.86 7.75
CA PRO A 344 9.09 5.41 9.13
C PRO A 344 9.97 4.16 9.26
N VAL A 345 9.93 3.23 8.30
CA VAL A 345 10.76 2.02 8.33
C VAL A 345 12.24 2.39 8.32
N ILE A 346 12.67 3.25 7.39
CA ILE A 346 14.07 3.64 7.26
C ILE A 346 14.54 4.39 8.50
N PHE A 347 13.74 5.34 8.98
CA PHE A 347 14.10 6.10 10.17
C PHE A 347 14.20 5.23 11.42
N TYR A 348 13.21 4.38 11.71
CA TYR A 348 13.20 3.58 12.95
C TYR A 348 14.14 2.38 12.90
N MET A 349 14.48 1.87 11.71
CA MET A 349 15.38 0.72 11.57
C MET A 349 16.84 1.10 11.34
N PHE A 350 17.11 2.11 10.52
CA PHE A 350 18.47 2.50 10.11
C PHE A 350 18.90 3.87 10.66
N GLY A 351 18.00 4.59 11.33
CA GLY A 351 18.29 5.87 11.96
C GLY A 351 18.16 7.07 11.02
N LYS A 352 18.55 8.23 11.55
CA LYS A 352 18.42 9.54 10.88
C LYS A 352 19.22 9.64 9.58
N GLU A 353 20.45 9.10 9.55
CA GLU A 353 21.36 9.26 8.41
C GLU A 353 20.84 8.56 7.16
N ALA A 354 20.24 7.38 7.29
CA ALA A 354 19.69 6.61 6.18
C ALA A 354 18.55 7.32 5.41
N MET A 355 17.97 8.36 6.00
CA MET A 355 16.94 9.20 5.36
C MET A 355 17.47 9.97 4.15
N SER A 356 18.79 10.17 4.04
CA SER A 356 19.46 10.79 2.88
C SER A 356 19.16 10.06 1.56
N VAL A 357 18.91 8.75 1.63
CA VAL A 357 18.71 7.86 0.47
C VAL A 357 17.29 7.94 -0.12
N LEU A 358 16.30 8.49 0.60
CA LEU A 358 14.88 8.37 0.25
C LEU A 358 14.54 8.84 -1.18
N TYR A 359 15.14 9.94 -1.65
CA TYR A 359 14.87 10.42 -3.01
C TYR A 359 15.44 9.47 -4.08
N LEU A 360 16.64 8.95 -3.88
CA LEU A 360 17.24 7.95 -4.77
C LEU A 360 16.41 6.66 -4.78
N LEU A 361 15.98 6.21 -3.60
CA LEU A 361 15.10 5.05 -3.47
C LEU A 361 13.79 5.25 -4.26
N SER A 362 13.18 6.43 -4.13
CA SER A 362 11.98 6.80 -4.90
C SER A 362 12.22 6.72 -6.41
N ALA A 363 13.34 7.26 -6.90
CA ALA A 363 13.71 7.22 -8.31
C ALA A 363 13.97 5.79 -8.82
N VAL A 364 14.66 4.96 -8.04
CA VAL A 364 14.91 3.55 -8.38
C VAL A 364 13.60 2.76 -8.43
N MET A 365 12.71 2.94 -7.44
CA MET A 365 11.39 2.30 -7.45
C MET A 365 10.57 2.74 -8.68
N ALA A 366 10.55 4.04 -9.00
CA ALA A 366 9.89 4.55 -10.20
C ALA A 366 10.40 3.85 -11.47
N TYR A 367 11.71 3.77 -11.63
CA TYR A 367 12.34 3.12 -12.77
C TYR A 367 11.96 1.64 -12.87
N VAL A 368 12.04 0.91 -11.76
CA VAL A 368 11.74 -0.52 -11.68
C VAL A 368 10.26 -0.81 -11.99
N PHE A 369 9.32 -0.06 -11.41
CA PHE A 369 7.89 -0.26 -11.63
C PHE A 369 7.43 0.16 -13.02
N TYR A 370 7.92 1.28 -13.57
CA TYR A 370 7.59 1.65 -14.96
C TYR A 370 8.21 0.69 -15.97
N ARG A 371 9.39 0.15 -15.72
CA ARG A 371 9.98 -0.89 -16.57
C ARG A 371 9.16 -2.17 -16.53
N SER A 372 8.71 -2.57 -15.34
CA SER A 372 7.78 -3.70 -15.15
C SER A 372 6.47 -3.51 -15.93
N ALA A 373 5.87 -2.33 -15.87
CA ALA A 373 4.64 -2.02 -16.61
C ALA A 373 4.81 -2.13 -18.14
N GLY A 374 6.05 -2.01 -18.64
CA GLY A 374 6.38 -2.28 -20.04
C GLY A 374 6.15 -3.73 -20.49
N ILE A 375 6.07 -4.69 -19.57
CA ILE A 375 5.79 -6.11 -19.87
C ILE A 375 4.37 -6.25 -20.43
N GLU A 376 3.36 -5.64 -19.79
CA GLU A 376 1.96 -5.68 -20.24
C GLU A 376 1.79 -5.13 -21.66
N LYS A 377 2.51 -4.05 -21.98
CA LYS A 377 2.50 -3.45 -23.32
C LYS A 377 3.00 -4.42 -24.40
N GLN A 378 4.07 -5.16 -24.11
CA GLN A 378 4.61 -6.15 -25.05
C GLN A 378 3.62 -7.30 -25.26
N GLU A 379 2.96 -7.77 -24.19
CA GLU A 379 1.91 -8.79 -24.29
C GLU A 379 0.72 -8.31 -25.14
N THR A 380 0.25 -7.07 -24.94
CA THR A 380 -0.86 -6.48 -25.71
C THR A 380 -0.52 -6.34 -27.20
N LEU A 381 0.75 -6.10 -27.54
CA LEU A 381 1.25 -6.06 -28.92
C LEU A 381 1.49 -7.45 -29.53
N GLY A 382 1.06 -8.53 -28.85
CA GLY A 382 1.24 -9.91 -29.30
C GLY A 382 2.67 -10.43 -29.18
N ARG A 383 3.59 -9.66 -28.59
CA ARG A 383 4.98 -10.07 -28.36
C ARG A 383 5.07 -10.79 -27.02
N GLN A 384 5.45 -12.07 -27.06
CA GLN A 384 5.64 -12.84 -25.82
C GLN A 384 6.96 -12.42 -25.15
N VAL A 385 6.87 -11.74 -24.01
CA VAL A 385 8.04 -11.38 -23.17
C VAL A 385 8.68 -12.63 -22.58
N TYR A 386 7.83 -13.55 -22.10
CA TYR A 386 8.24 -14.81 -21.51
C TYR A 386 7.74 -15.98 -22.36
N SER A 387 8.54 -17.04 -22.40
CA SER A 387 8.08 -18.32 -22.95
C SER A 387 6.93 -18.87 -22.09
N PRO A 388 5.96 -19.62 -22.67
CA PRO A 388 4.87 -20.23 -21.91
C PRO A 388 5.35 -21.11 -20.75
N ARG A 389 6.51 -21.79 -20.90
CA ARG A 389 7.12 -22.62 -19.86
C ARG A 389 7.65 -21.77 -18.69
N THR A 390 8.31 -20.66 -19.00
CA THR A 390 8.82 -19.72 -18.00
C THR A 390 7.66 -19.15 -17.19
N TYR A 391 6.58 -18.75 -17.85
CA TYR A 391 5.42 -18.16 -17.20
C TYR A 391 4.69 -19.15 -16.29
N LYS A 392 4.54 -20.42 -16.73
CA LYS A 392 3.99 -21.50 -15.90
C LYS A 392 4.88 -21.79 -14.68
N SER A 393 6.20 -21.80 -14.87
CA SER A 393 7.17 -22.03 -13.79
C SER A 393 7.15 -20.88 -12.78
N LEU A 394 7.07 -19.64 -13.25
CA LEU A 394 6.97 -18.45 -12.42
C LEU A 394 5.72 -18.49 -11.53
N ARG A 395 4.56 -18.81 -12.10
CA ARG A 395 3.31 -19.00 -11.33
C ARG A 395 3.43 -20.08 -10.29
N ALA A 396 3.93 -21.25 -10.67
CA ALA A 396 4.13 -22.35 -9.74
C ALA A 396 5.07 -21.95 -8.60
N ALA A 397 6.19 -21.28 -8.90
CA ALA A 397 7.13 -20.80 -7.90
C ALA A 397 6.48 -19.78 -6.95
N ILE A 398 5.75 -18.79 -7.46
CA ILE A 398 5.02 -17.81 -6.64
C ILE A 398 3.98 -18.53 -5.76
N GLY A 399 3.18 -19.43 -6.32
CA GLY A 399 2.19 -20.19 -5.56
C GLY A 399 2.81 -21.04 -4.44
N VAL A 400 3.97 -21.65 -4.68
CA VAL A 400 4.73 -22.39 -3.66
C VAL A 400 5.22 -21.45 -2.57
N LEU A 401 5.88 -20.35 -2.94
CA LEU A 401 6.46 -19.39 -1.98
C LEU A 401 5.41 -18.63 -1.16
N LEU A 402 4.19 -18.45 -1.69
CA LEU A 402 3.06 -17.87 -0.96
C LEU A 402 2.57 -18.79 0.17
N LEU A 403 2.52 -20.10 -0.08
CA LEU A 403 2.01 -21.08 0.90
C LEU A 403 3.10 -21.59 1.85
N LEU A 404 4.38 -21.55 1.46
CA LEU A 404 5.47 -22.03 2.30
C LEU A 404 5.53 -21.28 3.65
N PRO A 405 5.36 -21.95 4.80
CA PRO A 405 5.30 -21.31 6.11
C PRO A 405 6.70 -21.03 6.68
N MET A 406 7.58 -20.45 5.87
CA MET A 406 8.95 -20.12 6.23
C MET A 406 9.06 -18.63 6.53
N PHE A 407 9.74 -18.30 7.64
CA PHE A 407 9.86 -16.95 8.18
C PHE A 407 11.33 -16.57 8.38
N PHE A 408 11.63 -15.29 8.21
CA PHE A 408 12.96 -14.70 8.43
C PHE A 408 12.90 -13.55 9.42
N GLN A 409 13.96 -13.40 10.21
CA GLN A 409 14.24 -12.25 11.06
C GLN A 409 15.40 -11.47 10.43
N ILE A 410 15.27 -10.15 10.38
CA ILE A 410 16.29 -9.28 9.77
C ILE A 410 17.62 -9.39 10.56
N SER A 411 17.53 -9.59 11.88
CA SER A 411 18.70 -9.70 12.77
C SER A 411 19.31 -11.11 12.85
N LYS A 412 18.50 -12.17 12.74
CA LYS A 412 18.90 -13.56 13.08
C LYS A 412 18.81 -14.56 11.92
N GLY A 413 18.36 -14.14 10.74
CA GLY A 413 18.23 -15.03 9.58
C GLY A 413 16.95 -15.88 9.65
N VAL A 414 17.03 -17.19 9.38
CA VAL A 414 15.86 -18.09 9.36
C VAL A 414 15.28 -18.24 10.76
N PHE A 415 13.95 -18.12 10.89
CA PHE A 415 13.27 -18.25 12.17
C PHE A 415 13.35 -19.70 12.70
N ALA A 416 13.96 -19.87 13.88
CA ALA A 416 14.20 -21.15 14.53
C ALA A 416 13.95 -21.07 16.04
N ASP A 417 12.72 -20.72 16.43
CA ASP A 417 12.31 -20.66 17.83
C ASP A 417 11.31 -21.79 18.16
N PRO A 418 11.59 -22.67 19.15
CA PRO A 418 10.71 -23.77 19.52
C PRO A 418 9.57 -23.36 20.49
N SER A 419 9.52 -22.09 20.93
CA SER A 419 8.51 -21.62 21.86
C SER A 419 7.11 -21.57 21.23
N VAL A 420 6.10 -21.85 22.05
CA VAL A 420 4.68 -21.80 21.64
C VAL A 420 4.27 -20.35 21.34
N SER A 421 4.74 -19.40 22.14
CA SER A 421 4.47 -17.97 22.01
C SER A 421 5.78 -17.18 21.88
N PHE A 422 6.07 -16.73 20.66
CA PHE A 422 7.22 -15.88 20.39
C PHE A 422 6.89 -14.40 20.65
N ASN A 423 7.68 -13.73 21.49
CA ASN A 423 7.63 -12.30 21.72
C ASN A 423 8.87 -11.61 21.14
N SER A 424 8.66 -10.65 20.22
CA SER A 424 9.77 -9.89 19.60
C SER A 424 10.40 -8.86 20.53
N GLY A 425 9.83 -8.63 21.72
CA GLY A 425 10.28 -7.61 22.67
C GLY A 425 10.07 -6.17 22.16
N GLY A 426 9.17 -5.98 21.19
CA GLY A 426 8.95 -4.68 20.55
C GLY A 426 10.01 -4.27 19.52
N VAL A 427 11.03 -5.11 19.27
CA VAL A 427 12.10 -4.82 18.30
C VAL A 427 11.68 -5.26 16.90
N LEU A 428 11.56 -4.30 15.98
CA LEU A 428 11.16 -4.54 14.58
C LEU A 428 12.06 -5.57 13.87
N GLY A 429 13.37 -5.53 14.12
CA GLY A 429 14.34 -6.45 13.49
C GLY A 429 14.17 -7.93 13.88
N ASN A 430 13.50 -8.21 15.00
CA ASN A 430 13.23 -9.57 15.49
C ASN A 430 11.87 -10.12 15.03
N LEU A 431 11.08 -9.34 14.30
CA LEU A 431 9.78 -9.80 13.81
C LEU A 431 9.97 -10.86 12.72
N PRO A 432 9.24 -12.00 12.80
CA PRO A 432 9.26 -13.02 11.76
C PRO A 432 8.49 -12.52 10.52
N ILE A 433 9.22 -12.29 9.43
CA ILE A 433 8.68 -11.88 8.12
C ILE A 433 8.55 -13.13 7.24
N PRO A 434 7.36 -13.47 6.73
CA PRO A 434 7.19 -14.65 5.90
C PRO A 434 7.77 -14.46 4.50
N VAL A 435 8.28 -15.56 3.91
CA VAL A 435 8.71 -15.63 2.50
C VAL A 435 7.64 -15.10 1.54
N SER A 436 6.36 -15.28 1.90
CA SER A 436 5.22 -14.85 1.10
C SER A 436 5.19 -13.34 0.82
N VAL A 437 5.82 -12.49 1.66
CA VAL A 437 5.97 -11.05 1.40
C VAL A 437 6.84 -10.83 0.15
N ILE A 438 8.00 -11.48 0.08
CA ILE A 438 8.92 -11.37 -1.06
C ILE A 438 8.26 -11.94 -2.32
N ALA A 439 7.59 -13.09 -2.20
CA ALA A 439 6.84 -13.68 -3.30
C ALA A 439 5.72 -12.77 -3.81
N CYS A 440 5.07 -12.03 -2.91
CA CYS A 440 3.98 -11.14 -3.25
C CYS A 440 4.45 -9.94 -4.07
N TYR A 441 5.37 -9.14 -3.53
CA TYR A 441 5.88 -7.96 -4.24
C TYR A 441 6.71 -8.33 -5.47
N GLY A 442 7.51 -9.40 -5.38
CA GLY A 442 8.24 -9.95 -6.51
C GLY A 442 7.31 -10.43 -7.61
N GLY A 443 6.20 -11.11 -7.26
CA GLY A 443 5.20 -11.55 -8.23
C GLY A 443 4.51 -10.40 -8.95
N ILE A 444 4.10 -9.35 -8.22
CA ILE A 444 3.49 -8.14 -8.82
C ILE A 444 4.47 -7.48 -9.81
N LEU A 445 5.75 -7.39 -9.45
CA LEU A 445 6.79 -6.85 -10.31
C LEU A 445 7.08 -7.74 -11.53
N LEU A 446 7.16 -9.05 -11.36
CA LEU A 446 7.55 -9.95 -12.45
C LEU A 446 6.43 -10.13 -13.48
N PHE A 447 5.16 -10.07 -13.06
CA PHE A 447 4.03 -10.09 -13.98
C PHE A 447 3.84 -8.74 -14.69
N GLY A 448 3.93 -7.62 -13.97
CA GLY A 448 3.88 -6.28 -14.57
C GLY A 448 2.54 -5.89 -15.21
N VAL A 449 1.45 -6.62 -14.93
CA VAL A 449 0.12 -6.39 -15.51
C VAL A 449 -0.78 -5.59 -14.56
N TYR A 450 -0.44 -4.32 -14.36
CA TYR A 450 -1.03 -3.49 -13.32
C TYR A 450 -2.50 -3.12 -13.56
N ARG A 451 -2.90 -2.96 -14.83
CA ARG A 451 -4.24 -2.48 -15.20
C ARG A 451 -5.36 -3.43 -14.73
N ARG A 452 -5.11 -4.74 -14.76
CA ARG A 452 -6.08 -5.75 -14.29
C ARG A 452 -6.42 -5.60 -12.80
N ALA A 453 -5.55 -4.95 -12.03
CA ALA A 453 -5.70 -4.77 -10.60
C ALA A 453 -6.16 -3.37 -10.20
N PHE A 454 -6.76 -2.59 -11.10
CA PHE A 454 -7.22 -1.22 -10.83
C PHE A 454 -8.08 -1.10 -9.57
N LEU A 455 -9.08 -2.00 -9.40
CA LEU A 455 -9.95 -2.03 -8.21
C LEU A 455 -9.15 -2.25 -6.93
N SER A 456 -8.19 -3.17 -6.94
CA SER A 456 -7.33 -3.45 -5.78
C SER A 456 -6.42 -2.28 -5.46
N PHE A 457 -5.82 -1.64 -6.46
CA PHE A 457 -4.99 -0.46 -6.23
C PHE A 457 -5.79 0.70 -5.65
N GLY A 458 -7.00 0.95 -6.16
CA GLY A 458 -7.91 1.94 -5.59
C GLY A 458 -8.28 1.65 -4.14
N TYR A 459 -8.62 0.39 -3.83
CA TYR A 459 -8.90 -0.07 -2.47
C TYR A 459 -7.71 0.17 -1.51
N ILE A 460 -6.52 -0.29 -1.87
CA ILE A 460 -5.32 -0.19 -1.01
C ILE A 460 -4.94 1.28 -0.82
N PHE A 461 -4.93 2.07 -1.90
CA PHE A 461 -4.60 3.49 -1.84
C PHE A 461 -5.55 4.25 -0.92
N LEU A 462 -6.86 4.11 -1.12
CA LEU A 462 -7.86 4.83 -0.33
C LEU A 462 -7.80 4.41 1.14
N THR A 463 -7.72 3.11 1.42
CA THR A 463 -7.58 2.59 2.80
C THR A 463 -6.33 3.18 3.47
N CYS A 464 -5.19 3.15 2.76
CA CYS A 464 -3.96 3.68 3.29
C CYS A 464 -4.04 5.18 3.62
N ILE A 465 -4.52 6.00 2.68
CA ILE A 465 -4.58 7.45 2.90
C ILE A 465 -5.49 7.77 4.09
N LEU A 466 -6.63 7.09 4.22
CA LEU A 466 -7.53 7.29 5.36
C LEU A 466 -6.87 6.87 6.68
N MET A 467 -6.13 5.76 6.70
CA MET A 467 -5.38 5.33 7.89
C MET A 467 -4.26 6.30 8.27
N VAL A 468 -3.49 6.81 7.29
CA VAL A 468 -2.44 7.81 7.52
C VAL A 468 -3.06 9.08 8.10
N MET A 469 -4.15 9.56 7.50
CA MET A 469 -4.82 10.77 7.98
C MET A 469 -5.38 10.60 9.40
N SER A 470 -6.06 9.49 9.68
CA SER A 470 -6.52 9.15 11.04
C SER A 470 -5.36 9.15 12.04
N SER A 471 -4.26 8.45 11.71
CA SER A 471 -3.08 8.35 12.58
C SER A 471 -2.51 9.73 12.92
N ILE A 472 -2.33 10.57 11.89
CA ILE A 472 -1.72 11.90 12.07
C ILE A 472 -2.65 12.85 12.83
N ILE A 473 -3.96 12.77 12.62
CA ILE A 473 -4.92 13.62 13.36
C ILE A 473 -4.94 13.25 14.84
N LEU A 474 -4.85 11.95 15.17
CA LEU A 474 -4.98 11.45 16.54
C LEU A 474 -3.71 11.55 17.37
N THR A 475 -2.53 11.27 16.80
CA THR A 475 -1.28 11.17 17.59
C THR A 475 -0.52 12.50 17.69
N ARG A 476 -1.22 13.64 17.62
CA ARG A 476 -0.55 14.94 17.71
C ARG A 476 0.05 15.15 19.10
N GLY A 477 1.36 15.38 19.14
CA GLY A 477 2.08 15.70 20.38
C GLY A 477 2.75 14.51 21.09
N SER A 478 2.58 13.27 20.61
CA SER A 478 3.22 12.07 21.19
C SER A 478 3.95 11.25 20.13
N GLN A 479 5.28 11.30 20.14
CA GLN A 479 6.12 10.57 19.17
C GLN A 479 6.00 9.05 19.30
N ILE A 480 5.81 8.54 20.51
CA ILE A 480 5.73 7.09 20.81
C ILE A 480 4.41 6.50 20.26
N GLU A 481 3.29 7.20 20.47
CA GLU A 481 1.99 6.78 19.93
C GLU A 481 2.00 6.81 18.41
N GLN A 482 2.58 7.85 17.83
CA GLN A 482 2.72 8.01 16.39
C GLN A 482 3.54 6.87 15.76
N GLN A 483 4.69 6.53 16.35
CA GLN A 483 5.49 5.39 15.93
C GLN A 483 4.67 4.09 15.95
N SER A 484 3.95 3.86 17.04
CA SER A 484 3.13 2.65 17.22
C SER A 484 2.02 2.53 16.16
N LYS A 485 1.35 3.64 15.83
CA LYS A 485 0.33 3.69 14.78
C LYS A 485 0.92 3.44 13.39
N PHE A 486 2.08 4.00 13.06
CA PHE A 486 2.70 3.75 11.76
C PHE A 486 3.18 2.31 11.59
N ILE A 487 3.72 1.70 12.65
CA ILE A 487 4.06 0.27 12.62
C ILE A 487 2.80 -0.56 12.39
N LEU A 488 1.70 -0.24 13.08
CA LEU A 488 0.42 -0.92 12.89
C LEU A 488 -0.16 -0.73 11.47
N LEU A 489 -0.01 0.48 10.91
CA LEU A 489 -0.43 0.80 9.56
C LEU A 489 0.30 -0.07 8.53
N ILE A 490 1.61 -0.24 8.67
CA ILE A 490 2.40 -1.12 7.80
C ILE A 490 1.93 -2.58 7.93
N GLN A 491 1.67 -3.06 9.16
CA GLN A 491 1.18 -4.42 9.38
C GLN A 491 -0.15 -4.70 8.68
N LEU A 492 -1.02 -3.70 8.57
CA LEU A 492 -2.32 -3.84 7.90
C LEU A 492 -2.23 -3.69 6.37
N ILE A 493 -1.37 -2.81 5.87
CA ILE A 493 -1.28 -2.54 4.42
C ILE A 493 -0.45 -3.59 3.69
N LEU A 494 0.65 -4.06 4.29
CA LEU A 494 1.56 -5.02 3.66
C LEU A 494 0.81 -6.25 3.08
N PRO A 495 -0.14 -6.89 3.80
CA PRO A 495 -0.84 -8.06 3.30
C PRO A 495 -1.86 -7.73 2.20
N MET A 496 -2.41 -6.51 2.19
CA MET A 496 -3.43 -6.09 1.21
C MET A 496 -2.90 -6.12 -0.23
N PHE A 497 -1.59 -5.93 -0.44
CA PHE A 497 -0.99 -6.04 -1.78
C PHE A 497 -1.14 -7.42 -2.41
N ALA A 498 -1.36 -8.47 -1.63
CA ALA A 498 -1.62 -9.78 -2.19
C ALA A 498 -2.95 -9.82 -2.97
N LEU A 499 -3.88 -8.89 -2.72
CA LEU A 499 -5.09 -8.71 -3.51
C LEU A 499 -4.76 -8.36 -4.98
N VAL A 500 -3.79 -7.46 -5.18
CA VAL A 500 -3.25 -7.09 -6.50
C VAL A 500 -2.62 -8.32 -7.16
N LEU A 501 -1.75 -9.04 -6.43
CA LEU A 501 -1.12 -10.24 -6.95
C LEU A 501 -2.14 -11.28 -7.40
N GLY A 502 -3.19 -11.52 -6.59
CA GLY A 502 -4.26 -12.46 -6.91
C GLY A 502 -5.01 -12.11 -8.19
N GLN A 503 -5.30 -10.81 -8.40
CA GLN A 503 -5.95 -10.35 -9.64
C GLN A 503 -5.06 -10.51 -10.89
N VAL A 504 -3.74 -10.35 -10.72
CA VAL A 504 -2.76 -10.45 -11.82
C VAL A 504 -2.31 -11.90 -12.09
N TYR A 505 -2.47 -12.79 -11.12
CA TYR A 505 -1.89 -14.13 -11.14
C TYR A 505 -2.38 -14.99 -12.32
N GLU A 506 -3.68 -14.95 -12.63
CA GLU A 506 -4.28 -15.77 -13.70
C GLU A 506 -4.30 -15.06 -15.07
N PRO A 507 -4.19 -15.82 -16.18
CA PRO A 507 -4.14 -15.24 -17.53
C PRO A 507 -5.56 -14.85 -17.97
N LEU A 508 -5.68 -13.86 -18.86
CA LEU A 508 -6.97 -13.48 -19.47
C LEU A 508 -7.59 -14.64 -20.28
N ASP A 509 -6.77 -15.40 -21.01
CA ASP A 509 -7.23 -16.49 -21.86
C ASP A 509 -7.77 -17.68 -21.04
N ARG A 510 -9.08 -17.94 -21.13
CA ARG A 510 -9.74 -19.10 -20.49
C ARG A 510 -9.14 -20.44 -20.96
N ALA A 511 -8.69 -20.53 -22.20
CA ALA A 511 -8.03 -21.73 -22.74
C ALA A 511 -6.70 -22.07 -22.04
N ARG A 512 -6.12 -21.12 -21.28
CA ARG A 512 -4.86 -21.28 -20.53
C ARG A 512 -5.07 -21.35 -19.01
N GLU A 513 -6.30 -21.51 -18.54
CA GLU A 513 -6.58 -21.73 -17.10
C GLU A 513 -6.07 -23.12 -16.66
N ASP A 514 -4.93 -23.17 -15.98
CA ASP A 514 -4.27 -24.42 -15.55
C ASP A 514 -4.36 -24.67 -14.03
N ASN A 515 -5.32 -24.04 -13.33
CA ASN A 515 -5.48 -24.13 -11.87
C ASN A 515 -4.13 -24.09 -11.11
N SER A 516 -3.19 -23.27 -11.58
CA SER A 516 -1.77 -23.41 -11.21
C SER A 516 -1.52 -23.16 -9.73
N TYR A 517 -2.29 -22.26 -9.10
CA TYR A 517 -2.22 -22.03 -7.65
C TYR A 517 -2.64 -23.29 -6.87
N ALA A 518 -3.70 -23.99 -7.28
CA ALA A 518 -4.15 -25.21 -6.63
C ALA A 518 -3.10 -26.34 -6.76
N LYS A 519 -2.44 -26.45 -7.93
CA LYS A 519 -1.34 -27.40 -8.14
C LYS A 519 -0.13 -27.10 -7.25
N ALA A 520 0.24 -25.81 -7.14
CA ALA A 520 1.32 -25.37 -6.26
C ALA A 520 0.99 -25.65 -4.78
N PHE A 521 -0.23 -25.31 -4.35
CA PHE A 521 -0.71 -25.55 -2.99
C PHE A 521 -0.72 -27.02 -2.64
N PHE A 522 -1.26 -27.86 -3.52
CA PHE A 522 -1.23 -29.30 -3.37
C PHE A 522 0.21 -29.83 -3.19
N GLY A 523 1.16 -29.35 -4.00
CA GLY A 523 2.57 -29.74 -3.89
C GLY A 523 3.20 -29.39 -2.54
N VAL A 524 2.96 -28.17 -2.04
CA VAL A 524 3.46 -27.75 -0.71
C VAL A 524 2.83 -28.59 0.39
N LEU A 525 1.51 -28.80 0.37
CA LEU A 525 0.82 -29.60 1.38
C LEU A 525 1.31 -31.04 1.42
N LEU A 526 1.51 -31.65 0.24
CA LEU A 526 2.00 -33.02 0.10
C LEU A 526 3.37 -33.23 0.75
N ILE A 527 4.19 -32.18 0.85
CA ILE A 527 5.53 -32.23 1.43
C ILE A 527 5.50 -31.78 2.90
N ILE A 528 4.96 -30.59 3.18
CA ILE A 528 5.10 -29.96 4.50
C ILE A 528 4.25 -30.66 5.56
N VAL A 529 3.01 -31.04 5.25
CA VAL A 529 2.10 -31.63 6.24
C VAL A 529 2.62 -32.97 6.77
N PRO A 530 3.02 -33.95 5.93
CA PRO A 530 3.59 -35.19 6.43
C PRO A 530 4.88 -34.98 7.23
N ILE A 531 5.77 -34.08 6.78
CA ILE A 531 7.00 -33.78 7.52
C ILE A 531 6.67 -33.22 8.90
N GLN A 532 5.75 -32.26 8.99
CA GLN A 532 5.34 -31.68 10.28
C GLN A 532 4.74 -32.72 11.21
N LEU A 533 3.92 -33.64 10.68
CA LEU A 533 3.35 -34.73 11.46
C LEU A 533 4.43 -35.70 11.98
N ILE A 534 5.45 -36.02 11.17
CA ILE A 534 6.57 -36.85 11.63
C ILE A 534 7.30 -36.18 12.81
N PHE A 535 7.59 -34.87 12.71
CA PHE A 535 8.20 -34.13 13.82
C PHE A 535 7.27 -34.02 15.04
N THR A 536 5.97 -33.90 14.81
CA THR A 536 4.95 -33.90 15.87
C THR A 536 4.98 -35.21 16.67
N VAL A 537 4.99 -36.36 15.98
CA VAL A 537 5.08 -37.67 16.61
C VAL A 537 6.40 -37.84 17.36
N LYS A 538 7.53 -37.39 16.79
CA LYS A 538 8.84 -37.44 17.45
C LYS A 538 8.90 -36.59 18.72
N MET A 539 8.19 -35.46 18.76
CA MET A 539 8.16 -34.57 19.92
C MET A 539 7.30 -35.13 21.06
N GLY A 540 6.31 -35.99 20.76
CA GLY A 540 5.52 -36.72 21.77
C GLY A 540 4.50 -35.88 22.56
N ASN A 541 4.27 -34.63 22.17
CA ASN A 541 3.37 -33.72 22.90
C ASN A 541 1.88 -33.82 22.48
N GLY A 542 1.58 -34.55 21.40
CA GLY A 542 0.23 -34.74 20.87
C GLY A 542 -0.37 -33.55 20.10
N TYR A 543 0.28 -32.39 20.11
CA TYR A 543 -0.06 -31.24 19.26
C TYR A 543 1.07 -30.94 18.27
N LEU A 544 0.77 -30.20 17.20
CA LEU A 544 1.71 -29.94 16.09
C LEU A 544 3.09 -29.48 16.60
N SER A 545 4.17 -29.96 15.99
CA SER A 545 5.51 -29.45 16.32
C SER A 545 5.73 -28.06 15.69
N PRO A 546 6.37 -27.12 16.41
CA PRO A 546 6.85 -25.88 15.82
C PRO A 546 7.98 -26.10 14.82
N THR A 547 8.81 -27.13 15.02
CA THR A 547 10.05 -27.34 14.25
C THR A 547 9.86 -28.29 13.08
N LEU A 548 10.40 -27.93 11.91
CA LEU A 548 10.49 -28.79 10.72
C LEU A 548 11.95 -29.24 10.44
N GLY A 549 12.79 -29.27 11.46
CA GLY A 549 14.22 -29.52 11.34
C GLY A 549 15.01 -28.24 11.06
N TRP A 550 14.94 -27.71 9.84
CA TRP A 550 15.77 -26.55 9.43
C TRP A 550 15.19 -25.18 9.80
N PHE A 551 13.87 -25.10 10.03
CA PHE A 551 13.20 -23.87 10.44
C PHE A 551 12.01 -24.20 11.33
N SER A 552 11.50 -23.18 12.01
CA SER A 552 10.29 -23.27 12.83
C SER A 552 9.13 -22.52 12.18
N ILE A 553 7.91 -23.03 12.35
CA ILE A 553 6.69 -22.40 11.87
C ILE A 553 6.18 -21.44 12.94
N TYR A 554 6.17 -20.15 12.61
CA TYR A 554 5.54 -19.14 13.45
C TYR A 554 4.02 -19.35 13.50
N GLN A 555 3.43 -19.31 14.70
CA GLN A 555 1.98 -19.48 14.92
C GLN A 555 1.39 -20.80 14.37
N TYR A 556 2.15 -21.89 14.52
CA TYR A 556 1.86 -23.20 13.95
C TYR A 556 0.56 -23.87 14.43
N LEU A 557 -0.01 -23.48 15.58
CA LEU A 557 -1.27 -24.05 16.09
C LEU A 557 -2.53 -23.34 15.57
N GLN A 558 -2.46 -22.04 15.28
CA GLN A 558 -3.69 -21.25 15.09
C GLN A 558 -3.89 -20.72 13.67
N TYR A 559 -2.84 -20.17 13.07
CA TYR A 559 -2.95 -19.39 11.83
C TYR A 559 -2.56 -20.23 10.61
N VAL A 560 -1.43 -20.93 10.67
CA VAL A 560 -0.97 -21.80 9.59
C VAL A 560 -1.95 -22.95 9.29
N PRO A 561 -2.58 -23.61 10.30
CA PRO A 561 -3.54 -24.66 10.02
C PRO A 561 -4.76 -24.22 9.24
N VAL A 562 -5.30 -23.02 9.50
CA VAL A 562 -6.44 -22.47 8.73
C VAL A 562 -6.03 -22.25 7.27
N VAL A 563 -4.84 -21.71 7.03
CA VAL A 563 -4.30 -21.50 5.68
C VAL A 563 -4.11 -22.84 4.96
N PHE A 564 -3.56 -23.85 5.61
CA PHE A 564 -3.35 -25.17 5.03
C PHE A 564 -4.66 -25.88 4.70
N VAL A 565 -5.66 -25.80 5.58
CA VAL A 565 -7.00 -26.32 5.31
C VAL A 565 -7.65 -25.61 4.12
N ALA A 566 -7.59 -24.28 4.07
CA ALA A 566 -8.10 -23.50 2.95
C ALA A 566 -7.42 -23.90 1.63
N ALA A 567 -6.09 -24.00 1.61
CA ALA A 567 -5.31 -24.45 0.46
C ALA A 567 -5.64 -25.90 0.05
N TYR A 568 -5.88 -26.78 1.02
CA TYR A 568 -6.28 -28.16 0.79
C TYR A 568 -7.67 -28.23 0.14
N LEU A 569 -8.67 -27.51 0.66
CA LEU A 569 -10.02 -27.48 0.10
C LEU A 569 -10.01 -26.95 -1.34
N LEU A 570 -9.26 -25.89 -1.62
CA LEU A 570 -9.08 -25.40 -2.99
C LEU A 570 -8.47 -26.47 -3.90
N SER A 571 -7.42 -27.14 -3.44
CA SER A 571 -6.77 -28.23 -4.18
C SER A 571 -7.71 -29.41 -4.42
N LEU A 572 -8.47 -29.80 -3.41
CA LEU A 572 -9.45 -30.89 -3.46
C LEU A 572 -10.52 -30.59 -4.51
N PHE A 573 -11.16 -29.42 -4.46
CA PHE A 573 -12.23 -29.08 -5.40
C PHE A 573 -11.72 -28.82 -6.82
N SER A 574 -10.57 -28.19 -6.98
CA SER A 574 -10.02 -27.84 -8.30
C SER A 574 -9.39 -29.02 -9.03
N LEU A 575 -8.69 -29.92 -8.32
CA LEU A 575 -7.88 -30.98 -8.95
C LEU A 575 -8.55 -32.35 -8.95
N TRP A 576 -9.70 -32.52 -8.29
CA TRP A 576 -10.38 -33.83 -8.20
C TRP A 576 -10.62 -34.51 -9.53
N HIS A 577 -10.95 -33.72 -10.56
CA HIS A 577 -11.29 -34.26 -11.87
C HIS A 577 -10.07 -34.83 -12.59
N GLU A 578 -8.88 -34.32 -12.31
CA GLU A 578 -7.62 -34.78 -12.90
C GLU A 578 -7.17 -36.11 -12.24
N ARG A 579 -7.22 -37.22 -12.99
CA ARG A 579 -6.88 -38.57 -12.49
C ARG A 579 -5.52 -38.64 -11.80
N ARG A 580 -4.53 -37.88 -12.31
CA ARG A 580 -3.15 -37.85 -11.79
C ARG A 580 -3.07 -37.39 -10.33
N PHE A 581 -3.96 -36.52 -9.87
CA PHE A 581 -3.90 -35.94 -8.53
C PHE A 581 -4.77 -36.67 -7.51
N ARG A 582 -5.67 -37.56 -7.94
CA ARG A 582 -6.66 -38.21 -7.05
C ARG A 582 -6.03 -39.01 -5.92
N ASN A 583 -5.04 -39.85 -6.22
CA ASN A 583 -4.40 -40.70 -5.20
C ASN A 583 -3.69 -39.85 -4.14
N GLY A 584 -2.99 -38.81 -4.60
CA GLY A 584 -2.34 -37.86 -3.69
C GLY A 584 -3.35 -37.05 -2.87
N LEU A 585 -4.50 -36.68 -3.43
CA LEU A 585 -5.59 -36.02 -2.70
C LEU A 585 -6.18 -36.93 -1.61
N VAL A 586 -6.37 -38.23 -1.89
CA VAL A 586 -6.83 -39.19 -0.86
C VAL A 586 -5.81 -39.32 0.26
N PHE A 587 -4.52 -39.49 -0.08
CA PHE A 587 -3.44 -39.59 0.90
C PHE A 587 -3.36 -38.33 1.78
N ILE A 588 -3.35 -37.15 1.18
CA ILE A 588 -3.28 -35.89 1.92
C ILE A 588 -4.56 -35.63 2.72
N SER A 589 -5.72 -36.17 2.33
CA SER A 589 -6.96 -36.07 3.11
C SER A 589 -6.79 -36.67 4.51
N VAL A 590 -6.17 -37.86 4.58
CA VAL A 590 -5.89 -38.58 5.83
C VAL A 590 -4.80 -37.88 6.64
N CYS A 591 -3.78 -37.35 5.98
CA CYS A 591 -2.76 -36.55 6.68
C CYS A 591 -3.38 -35.26 7.25
N MET A 592 -4.23 -34.58 6.48
CA MET A 592 -4.88 -33.34 6.89
C MET A 592 -5.87 -33.53 8.04
N SER A 593 -6.59 -34.65 8.11
CA SER A 593 -7.48 -34.93 9.24
C SER A 593 -6.70 -35.07 10.55
N ILE A 594 -5.57 -35.79 10.53
CA ILE A 594 -4.65 -35.91 11.67
C ILE A 594 -4.06 -34.54 12.01
N TYR A 595 -3.57 -33.81 11.01
CA TYR A 595 -2.98 -32.49 11.16
C TYR A 595 -3.94 -31.47 11.80
N VAL A 596 -5.19 -31.44 11.34
CA VAL A 596 -6.20 -30.54 11.88
C VAL A 596 -6.57 -30.91 13.32
N SER A 597 -6.69 -32.20 13.63
CA SER A 597 -6.86 -32.66 15.02
C SER A 597 -5.68 -32.23 15.92
N ALA A 598 -4.44 -32.40 15.45
CA ALA A 598 -3.23 -32.02 16.17
C ALA A 598 -3.06 -30.50 16.34
N SER A 599 -3.70 -29.69 15.50
CA SER A 599 -3.62 -28.22 15.58
C SER A 599 -4.38 -27.62 16.75
N LEU A 600 -5.37 -28.34 17.30
CA LEU A 600 -6.32 -27.85 18.30
C LEU A 600 -7.13 -26.61 17.88
N SER A 601 -7.08 -26.23 16.60
CA SER A 601 -7.71 -25.01 16.10
C SER A 601 -9.16 -25.27 15.69
N LEU A 602 -10.12 -24.82 16.51
CA LEU A 602 -11.56 -24.98 16.25
C LEU A 602 -11.96 -24.49 14.84
N LEU A 603 -11.44 -23.34 14.40
CA LEU A 603 -11.74 -22.80 13.06
C LEU A 603 -11.20 -23.68 11.93
N SER A 604 -10.03 -24.28 12.12
CA SER A 604 -9.45 -25.23 11.14
C SER A 604 -10.29 -26.50 11.06
N ILE A 605 -10.76 -27.01 12.21
CA ILE A 605 -11.66 -28.17 12.31
C ILE A 605 -12.98 -27.88 11.57
N ILE A 606 -13.65 -26.78 11.90
CA ILE A 606 -14.93 -26.40 11.27
C ILE A 606 -14.78 -26.25 9.76
N LEU A 607 -13.75 -25.52 9.31
CA LEU A 607 -13.51 -25.31 7.88
C LEU A 607 -13.24 -26.64 7.15
N PHE A 608 -12.39 -27.49 7.74
CA PHE A 608 -11.99 -28.76 7.12
C PHE A 608 -13.17 -29.73 7.00
N PHE A 609 -13.86 -30.03 8.11
CA PHE A 609 -14.98 -30.97 8.09
C PHE A 609 -16.15 -30.42 7.28
N GLY A 610 -16.51 -29.14 7.46
CA GLY A 610 -17.55 -28.49 6.66
C GLY A 610 -17.24 -28.53 5.16
N GLY A 611 -15.99 -28.25 4.78
CA GLY A 611 -15.55 -28.28 3.39
C GLY A 611 -15.55 -29.69 2.78
N VAL A 612 -15.08 -30.71 3.51
CA VAL A 612 -15.07 -32.11 3.03
C VAL A 612 -16.49 -32.68 2.93
N ILE A 613 -17.37 -32.39 3.89
CA ILE A 613 -18.79 -32.76 3.83
C ILE A 613 -19.43 -32.14 2.59
N PHE A 614 -19.24 -30.83 2.39
CA PHE A 614 -19.81 -30.13 1.25
C PHE A 614 -19.27 -30.68 -0.10
N PHE A 615 -17.97 -30.99 -0.15
CA PHE A 615 -17.35 -31.63 -1.30
C PHE A 615 -17.99 -32.99 -1.62
N ALA A 616 -18.20 -33.83 -0.61
CA ALA A 616 -18.83 -35.13 -0.78
C ALA A 616 -20.27 -35.00 -1.29
N LEU A 617 -21.07 -34.12 -0.68
CA LEU A 617 -22.46 -33.86 -1.08
C LEU A 617 -22.58 -33.37 -2.53
N LEU A 618 -21.73 -32.42 -2.94
CA LEU A 618 -21.75 -31.92 -4.32
C LEU A 618 -21.40 -33.00 -5.36
N ASN A 619 -20.41 -33.84 -5.07
CA ASN A 619 -19.98 -34.88 -6.01
C ASN A 619 -20.99 -36.03 -6.10
N ILE A 620 -21.64 -36.38 -4.98
CA ILE A 620 -22.74 -37.37 -4.97
C ILE A 620 -23.87 -36.88 -5.86
N ARG A 621 -24.31 -35.62 -5.70
CA ARG A 621 -25.42 -35.04 -6.46
C ARG A 621 -25.15 -34.97 -7.97
N LYS A 622 -23.91 -34.68 -8.38
CA LYS A 622 -23.59 -34.43 -9.80
C LYS A 622 -23.12 -35.66 -10.59
N ARG A 623 -22.49 -36.66 -9.98
CA ARG A 623 -21.67 -37.64 -10.75
C ARG A 623 -21.76 -39.10 -10.33
N ASN A 624 -22.64 -39.45 -9.38
CA ASN A 624 -22.83 -40.83 -8.88
C ASN A 624 -21.52 -41.54 -8.48
N ASN A 625 -20.47 -40.79 -8.11
CA ASN A 625 -19.18 -41.33 -7.70
C ASN A 625 -19.16 -41.48 -6.18
N LYS A 626 -18.94 -42.70 -5.68
CA LYS A 626 -18.92 -43.03 -4.25
C LYS A 626 -17.59 -42.68 -3.56
N LEU A 627 -16.52 -42.42 -4.32
CA LEU A 627 -15.18 -42.20 -3.76
C LEU A 627 -15.06 -41.01 -2.79
N PRO A 628 -15.73 -39.86 -3.00
CA PRO A 628 -15.76 -38.77 -2.01
C PRO A 628 -16.35 -39.16 -0.65
N LEU A 629 -17.31 -40.10 -0.63
CA LEU A 629 -17.89 -40.61 0.61
C LEU A 629 -16.89 -41.50 1.37
N VAL A 630 -16.08 -42.26 0.64
CA VAL A 630 -14.96 -43.01 1.23
C VAL A 630 -13.93 -42.06 1.85
N ILE A 631 -13.59 -40.94 1.19
CA ILE A 631 -12.71 -39.92 1.78
C ILE A 631 -13.31 -39.38 3.08
N LEU A 632 -14.60 -39.02 3.09
CA LEU A 632 -15.26 -38.51 4.28
C LEU A 632 -15.17 -39.51 5.45
N LEU A 633 -15.45 -40.79 5.18
CA LEU A 633 -15.33 -41.85 6.19
C LEU A 633 -13.89 -42.01 6.70
N LEU A 634 -12.91 -42.01 5.80
CA LEU A 634 -11.49 -42.10 6.17
C LEU A 634 -11.05 -40.90 7.02
N VAL A 635 -11.51 -39.70 6.67
CA VAL A 635 -11.22 -38.46 7.41
C VAL A 635 -11.80 -38.52 8.83
N ILE A 636 -13.05 -38.94 8.98
CA ILE A 636 -13.71 -39.08 10.29
C ILE A 636 -12.97 -40.15 11.13
N LEU A 637 -12.71 -41.32 10.54
CA LEU A 637 -12.04 -42.42 11.23
C LEU A 637 -10.63 -42.04 11.69
N SER A 638 -9.83 -41.43 10.83
CA SER A 638 -8.45 -41.02 11.16
C SER A 638 -8.38 -39.89 12.18
N SER A 639 -9.30 -38.93 12.14
CA SER A 639 -9.40 -37.88 13.16
C SER A 639 -9.80 -38.46 14.51
N TRP A 640 -10.77 -39.38 14.52
CA TRP A 640 -11.23 -40.08 15.71
C TRP A 640 -10.13 -40.95 16.33
N THR A 641 -9.43 -41.76 15.52
CA THR A 641 -8.34 -42.61 16.01
C THR A 641 -7.20 -41.80 16.59
N TYR A 642 -6.82 -40.68 15.95
CA TYR A 642 -5.82 -39.77 16.51
C TYR A 642 -6.25 -39.22 17.87
N PHE A 643 -7.50 -38.75 17.97
CA PHE A 643 -8.03 -38.22 19.23
C PHE A 643 -8.05 -39.27 20.35
N GLN A 644 -8.47 -40.50 20.06
CA GLN A 644 -8.45 -41.61 21.03
C GLN A 644 -7.04 -42.03 21.43
N CYS A 645 -6.06 -41.87 20.55
CA CYS A 645 -4.66 -42.14 20.85
C CYS A 645 -4.08 -41.07 21.79
N GLU A 646 -4.25 -39.79 21.44
CA GLU A 646 -3.64 -38.67 22.18
C GLU A 646 -4.40 -38.28 23.45
N THR A 647 -5.68 -38.63 23.59
CA THR A 647 -6.40 -38.42 24.87
C THR A 647 -5.81 -39.21 26.05
N LYS A 648 -5.00 -40.25 25.77
CA LYS A 648 -4.20 -40.95 26.79
C LYS A 648 -2.98 -40.15 27.24
N ASN A 649 -2.52 -39.21 26.42
CA ASN A 649 -1.40 -38.33 26.73
C ASN A 649 -1.85 -37.20 27.67
N THR A 650 -1.27 -37.13 28.86
CA THR A 650 -1.66 -36.14 29.88
C THR A 650 -1.43 -34.70 29.43
N ILE A 651 -0.42 -34.45 28.59
CA ILE A 651 -0.10 -33.11 28.07
C ILE A 651 -1.17 -32.67 27.07
N PHE A 652 -1.50 -33.54 26.12
CA PHE A 652 -2.57 -33.29 25.15
C PHE A 652 -3.92 -33.13 25.85
N LYS A 653 -4.23 -33.97 26.85
CA LYS A 653 -5.48 -33.88 27.60
C LYS A 653 -5.61 -32.55 28.34
N LYS A 654 -4.53 -32.04 28.94
CA LYS A 654 -4.52 -30.71 29.58
C LYS A 654 -4.73 -29.60 28.54
N ALA A 655 -3.93 -29.59 27.47
CA ALA A 655 -4.05 -28.61 26.39
C ALA A 655 -5.43 -28.62 25.71
N PHE A 656 -6.02 -29.81 25.52
CA PHE A 656 -7.34 -29.99 24.94
C PHE A 656 -8.45 -29.59 25.92
N ALA A 657 -8.36 -30.00 27.19
CA ALA A 657 -9.34 -29.63 28.22
C ALA A 657 -9.37 -28.12 28.45
N GLU A 658 -8.22 -27.43 28.45
CA GLU A 658 -8.16 -25.97 28.52
C GLU A 658 -8.86 -25.31 27.31
N ASN A 659 -8.83 -25.95 26.14
CA ASN A 659 -9.55 -25.48 24.95
C ASN A 659 -11.04 -25.88 24.90
N CYS A 660 -11.49 -26.88 25.67
CA CYS A 660 -12.86 -27.42 25.64
C CYS A 660 -13.71 -27.14 26.88
N VAL A 661 -13.13 -27.06 28.08
CA VAL A 661 -13.83 -26.75 29.35
C VAL A 661 -14.34 -25.29 29.37
N SER A 662 -13.89 -24.47 28.43
CA SER A 662 -14.39 -23.13 28.11
C SER A 662 -15.83 -23.05 27.55
N ILE A 663 -16.59 -24.15 27.56
CA ILE A 663 -17.99 -24.19 27.08
C ILE A 663 -19.02 -24.44 28.22
N ASN A 664 -18.60 -24.94 29.38
CA ASN A 664 -19.55 -25.45 30.41
C ASN A 664 -19.53 -24.74 31.77
N SER A 665 -18.72 -23.70 32.01
CA SER A 665 -18.61 -23.09 33.35
C SER A 665 -19.53 -21.88 33.61
N GLU A 666 -20.75 -21.88 33.06
CA GLU A 666 -21.72 -20.77 33.22
C GLU A 666 -22.91 -21.11 34.15
N LEU A 667 -22.80 -22.14 35.00
CA LEU A 667 -23.91 -22.56 35.88
C LEU A 667 -23.50 -22.85 37.34
N ALA A 668 -22.60 -22.06 37.90
CA ALA A 668 -22.41 -22.00 39.36
C ALA A 668 -22.51 -20.53 39.83
N PRO A 669 -23.54 -20.16 40.61
CA PRO A 669 -23.59 -18.85 41.24
C PRO A 669 -22.66 -18.84 42.46
N GLY A 670 -21.80 -17.84 42.55
CA GLY A 670 -21.10 -17.48 43.78
C GLY A 670 -19.65 -17.96 43.88
N VAL A 671 -18.73 -17.25 43.23
CA VAL A 671 -17.39 -17.02 43.79
C VAL A 671 -17.03 -15.57 43.52
N GLU A 672 -16.95 -14.79 44.60
CA GLU A 672 -16.54 -13.40 44.58
C GLU A 672 -15.11 -13.28 44.01
N SER A 673 -14.93 -12.35 43.09
CA SER A 673 -13.62 -11.97 42.58
C SER A 673 -12.76 -11.33 43.67
N PRO A 674 -11.50 -11.74 43.89
CA PRO A 674 -10.58 -10.99 44.74
C PRO A 674 -9.97 -9.85 43.93
N HIS A 675 -10.71 -8.74 43.81
CA HIS A 675 -10.10 -7.43 43.61
C HIS A 675 -9.94 -6.79 44.99
N SER A 676 -8.79 -7.02 45.64
CA SER A 676 -8.33 -6.12 46.69
C SER A 676 -6.86 -5.78 46.53
N ASN A 677 -6.62 -4.48 46.63
CA ASN A 677 -5.33 -3.83 46.55
C ASN A 677 -4.41 -4.28 47.70
N ALA A 678 -3.16 -4.61 47.39
CA ALA A 678 -2.07 -4.52 48.35
C ALA A 678 -0.75 -4.22 47.64
N ILE A 679 -0.41 -2.93 47.61
CA ILE A 679 0.98 -2.48 47.54
C ILE A 679 1.63 -2.89 48.87
N ALA A 680 2.69 -3.68 48.82
CA ALA A 680 3.59 -3.92 49.95
C ALA A 680 5.02 -4.16 49.45
N PRO A 681 6.04 -3.84 50.26
CA PRO A 681 7.26 -3.18 49.81
C PRO A 681 8.39 -4.13 49.39
N ILE A 682 9.34 -3.53 48.66
CA ILE A 682 10.66 -4.06 48.33
C ILE A 682 11.38 -4.49 49.63
N GLY A 683 11.78 -5.76 49.72
CA GLY A 683 12.67 -6.23 50.78
C GLY A 683 12.89 -7.74 50.85
N SER A 684 14.16 -8.12 50.72
CA SER A 684 14.83 -9.37 51.13
C SER A 684 14.79 -10.60 50.22
N SER A 685 16.01 -11.10 50.06
CA SER A 685 16.49 -12.33 49.46
C SER A 685 15.86 -13.59 50.05
N ASP A 686 15.51 -14.55 49.17
CA ASP A 686 15.97 -15.93 49.36
C ASP A 686 15.86 -16.73 48.06
N GLY A 687 16.95 -17.45 47.76
CA GLY A 687 17.09 -18.30 46.60
C GLY A 687 16.35 -19.62 46.78
N ALA A 688 15.32 -19.82 45.97
CA ALA A 688 14.81 -21.14 45.62
C ALA A 688 14.41 -21.11 44.14
N PRO A 689 14.76 -22.13 43.33
CA PRO A 689 14.31 -22.20 41.95
C PRO A 689 12.80 -22.43 41.96
N ARG A 690 12.03 -21.36 41.74
CA ARG A 690 10.61 -21.46 41.39
C ARG A 690 10.53 -22.39 40.18
N SER A 691 9.95 -23.57 40.39
CA SER A 691 9.50 -24.45 39.33
C SER A 691 8.67 -23.61 38.36
N SER A 692 9.22 -23.36 37.18
CA SER A 692 8.56 -22.70 36.07
C SER A 692 7.40 -23.59 35.63
N GLY A 693 6.25 -23.43 36.29
CA GLY A 693 4.97 -23.88 35.76
C GLY A 693 4.80 -23.20 34.41
N ILE A 694 4.88 -23.98 33.34
CA ILE A 694 4.60 -23.50 32.00
C ILE A 694 3.10 -23.16 32.02
N ASP A 695 2.78 -21.87 32.03
CA ASP A 695 1.41 -21.37 32.03
C ASP A 695 0.88 -21.46 30.59
N ILE A 696 0.38 -22.64 30.21
CA ILE A 696 0.01 -22.93 28.81
C ILE A 696 -1.44 -22.52 28.52
N ARG A 697 -1.80 -21.24 28.67
CA ARG A 697 -3.14 -20.77 28.26
C ARG A 697 -3.23 -20.66 26.74
N PHE A 698 -3.81 -21.67 26.08
CA PHE A 698 -3.88 -21.73 24.61
C PHE A 698 -4.95 -20.85 23.96
N LEU A 699 -6.03 -20.51 24.67
CA LEU A 699 -7.08 -19.61 24.19
C LEU A 699 -7.71 -18.84 25.37
N PRO A 700 -8.00 -17.54 25.21
CA PRO A 700 -8.88 -16.85 26.14
C PRO A 700 -10.30 -17.43 26.02
N VAL A 701 -10.92 -17.70 27.17
CA VAL A 701 -12.30 -18.19 27.30
C VAL A 701 -13.24 -17.26 26.52
N LEU A 702 -14.38 -17.76 26.00
CA LEU A 702 -15.38 -16.91 25.34
C LEU A 702 -15.77 -15.70 26.22
N SER A 703 -15.80 -15.87 27.54
CA SER A 703 -15.98 -14.80 28.51
C SER A 703 -14.85 -13.77 28.48
N GLU A 704 -13.57 -14.19 28.48
CA GLU A 704 -12.42 -13.28 28.33
C GLU A 704 -12.46 -12.52 27.00
N ARG A 705 -12.85 -13.18 25.90
CA ARG A 705 -13.01 -12.52 24.59
C ARG A 705 -14.12 -11.50 24.61
N TYR A 706 -15.23 -11.80 25.27
CA TYR A 706 -16.31 -10.83 25.45
C TYR A 706 -15.82 -9.61 26.24
N THR A 707 -15.01 -9.81 27.29
CA THR A 707 -14.38 -8.70 28.02
C THR A 707 -13.48 -7.86 27.11
N TYR A 708 -12.69 -8.50 26.24
CA TYR A 708 -11.87 -7.78 25.26
C TYR A 708 -12.72 -7.02 24.25
N TRP A 709 -13.74 -7.65 23.67
CA TRP A 709 -14.65 -6.99 22.74
C TRP A 709 -15.37 -5.81 23.37
N LYS A 710 -15.81 -5.95 24.62
CA LYS A 710 -16.42 -4.88 25.38
C LYS A 710 -15.45 -3.71 25.56
N TYR A 711 -14.23 -3.95 26.03
CA TYR A 711 -13.21 -2.90 26.17
C TYR A 711 -12.97 -2.10 24.88
N TYR A 712 -12.80 -2.81 23.76
CA TYR A 712 -12.60 -2.16 22.46
C TYR A 712 -13.87 -1.43 21.98
N SER A 713 -15.04 -2.04 22.14
CA SER A 713 -16.33 -1.43 21.77
C SER A 713 -16.57 -0.15 22.57
N ASP A 714 -16.36 -0.19 23.88
CA ASP A 714 -16.55 0.93 24.78
C ASP A 714 -15.67 2.12 24.35
N GLY A 715 -14.38 1.86 24.04
CA GLY A 715 -13.48 2.89 23.52
C GLY A 715 -13.90 3.45 22.14
N ILE A 716 -14.41 2.60 21.24
CA ILE A 716 -14.94 3.04 19.94
C ILE A 716 -16.16 3.95 20.14
N THR A 717 -17.01 3.66 21.12
CA THR A 717 -18.26 4.41 21.38
C THR A 717 -18.10 5.62 22.30
N GLU A 718 -16.91 5.85 22.86
CA GLU A 718 -16.65 6.94 23.80
C GLU A 718 -16.94 8.33 23.21
N SER A 719 -16.68 8.53 21.91
CA SER A 719 -16.93 9.80 21.22
C SER A 719 -17.15 9.60 19.72
N ALA A 720 -17.77 10.59 19.06
CA ALA A 720 -17.87 10.59 17.60
C ALA A 720 -16.50 10.61 16.91
N GLN A 721 -15.49 11.24 17.54
CA GLN A 721 -14.12 11.24 17.03
C GLN A 721 -13.49 9.85 17.11
N SER A 722 -13.65 9.15 18.23
CA SER A 722 -13.10 7.79 18.39
C SER A 722 -13.79 6.78 17.47
N LEU A 723 -15.10 6.92 17.22
CA LEU A 723 -15.81 6.11 16.25
C LEU A 723 -15.30 6.35 14.81
N LEU A 724 -15.18 7.62 14.40
CA LEU A 724 -14.87 7.98 13.02
C LEU A 724 -13.38 7.84 12.67
N LEU A 725 -12.50 8.18 13.60
CA LEU A 725 -11.05 8.24 13.39
C LEU A 725 -10.27 7.22 14.21
N GLY A 726 -10.83 6.64 15.28
CA GLY A 726 -10.13 5.73 16.19
C GLY A 726 -9.58 6.44 17.43
N LEU A 727 -8.87 5.68 18.28
CA LEU A 727 -8.21 6.17 19.51
C LEU A 727 -6.72 6.45 19.28
N SER A 728 -6.15 7.45 19.96
CA SER A 728 -4.72 7.78 19.86
C SER A 728 -3.83 6.73 20.54
N VAL A 729 -4.24 6.30 21.74
CA VAL A 729 -3.47 5.38 22.58
C VAL A 729 -3.76 3.92 22.17
N PRO A 730 -2.73 3.12 21.86
CA PRO A 730 -2.92 1.69 21.65
C PRO A 730 -3.33 0.99 22.96
N PRO A 731 -4.10 -0.11 22.88
CA PRO A 731 -4.51 -0.84 24.07
C PRO A 731 -3.29 -1.40 24.79
N ASN A 732 -3.33 -1.43 26.13
CA ASN A 732 -2.27 -2.06 26.90
C ASN A 732 -2.28 -3.57 26.63
N ARG A 733 -1.30 -4.05 25.85
CA ARG A 733 -1.22 -5.43 25.38
C ARG A 733 -0.93 -6.45 26.47
N THR A 734 -0.54 -6.03 27.67
CA THR A 734 -0.43 -6.95 28.82
C THR A 734 -1.80 -7.32 29.38
N LEU A 735 -2.78 -6.43 29.25
CA LEU A 735 -4.17 -6.64 29.72
C LEU A 735 -5.10 -7.08 28.59
N TYR A 736 -4.94 -6.46 27.42
CA TYR A 736 -5.75 -6.67 26.22
C TYR A 736 -4.83 -7.03 25.05
N PRO A 737 -4.35 -8.28 24.96
CA PRO A 737 -3.32 -8.67 24.00
C PRO A 737 -3.79 -8.55 22.54
N SER A 738 -5.09 -8.76 22.29
CA SER A 738 -5.70 -8.67 20.98
C SER A 738 -7.22 -8.51 21.10
N ALA A 739 -7.81 -7.79 20.14
CA ALA A 739 -9.26 -7.72 20.00
C ALA A 739 -9.88 -9.06 19.56
N HIS A 740 -9.09 -10.01 19.04
CA HIS A 740 -9.60 -11.25 18.44
C HIS A 740 -10.71 -11.03 17.40
N ASN A 741 -10.72 -9.86 16.77
CA ASN A 741 -11.64 -9.48 15.71
C ASN A 741 -10.93 -8.39 14.90
N TYR A 742 -10.68 -8.67 13.62
CA TYR A 742 -9.96 -7.76 12.74
C TYR A 742 -10.68 -6.42 12.58
N TYR A 743 -11.99 -6.44 12.39
CA TYR A 743 -12.78 -5.24 12.12
C TYR A 743 -12.82 -4.32 13.34
N LEU A 744 -12.98 -4.90 14.51
CA LEU A 744 -13.01 -4.15 15.77
C LEU A 744 -11.61 -3.64 16.16
N ASP A 745 -10.53 -4.41 15.92
CA ASP A 745 -9.14 -3.90 16.03
C ASP A 745 -8.88 -2.75 15.04
N PHE A 746 -9.39 -2.85 13.82
CA PHE A 746 -9.23 -1.83 12.78
C PHE A 746 -9.97 -0.54 13.15
N ILE A 747 -11.25 -0.61 13.53
CA ILE A 747 -12.05 0.56 13.91
C ILE A 747 -11.47 1.24 15.14
N TYR A 748 -11.07 0.47 16.15
CA TYR A 748 -10.44 1.03 17.35
C TYR A 748 -9.18 1.83 17.00
N ASN A 749 -8.40 1.37 16.03
CA ASN A 749 -7.13 2.00 15.71
C ASN A 749 -7.19 3.11 14.65
N PHE A 750 -8.03 2.98 13.63
CA PHE A 750 -8.07 3.90 12.48
C PHE A 750 -9.46 4.45 12.18
N GLY A 751 -10.47 4.05 12.95
CA GLY A 751 -11.84 4.52 12.83
C GLY A 751 -12.64 3.85 11.72
N LEU A 752 -13.94 4.10 11.74
CA LEU A 752 -14.88 3.55 10.77
C LEU A 752 -14.64 4.08 9.36
N ILE A 753 -14.19 5.34 9.22
CA ILE A 753 -13.96 5.96 7.91
C ILE A 753 -12.90 5.17 7.12
N ALA A 754 -11.80 4.80 7.77
CA ALA A 754 -10.74 4.02 7.13
C ALA A 754 -11.17 2.59 6.78
N LEU A 755 -12.23 2.05 7.40
CA LEU A 755 -12.76 0.72 7.12
C LEU A 755 -13.71 0.70 5.91
N LEU A 756 -14.32 1.84 5.55
CA LEU A 756 -15.28 1.94 4.45
C LEU A 756 -14.82 1.31 3.13
N PRO A 757 -13.56 1.48 2.66
CA PRO A 757 -13.12 0.84 1.43
C PRO A 757 -13.12 -0.69 1.53
N THR A 758 -12.86 -1.25 2.71
CA THR A 758 -12.89 -2.70 2.96
C THR A 758 -14.33 -3.21 2.94
N LEU A 759 -15.26 -2.48 3.56
CA LEU A 759 -16.69 -2.81 3.51
C LEU A 759 -17.24 -2.72 2.08
N PHE A 760 -16.82 -1.71 1.31
CA PHE A 760 -17.18 -1.58 -0.09
C PHE A 760 -16.68 -2.78 -0.92
N LEU A 761 -15.40 -3.16 -0.77
CA LEU A 761 -14.84 -4.31 -1.48
C LEU A 761 -15.55 -5.62 -1.11
N LEU A 762 -15.86 -5.82 0.17
CA LEU A 762 -16.60 -6.98 0.66
C LEU A 762 -18.02 -7.01 0.08
N GLY A 763 -18.74 -5.89 0.14
CA GLY A 763 -20.08 -5.75 -0.43
C GLY A 763 -20.08 -6.00 -1.95
N PHE A 764 -19.13 -5.41 -2.67
CA PHE A 764 -18.95 -5.63 -4.11
C PHE A 764 -18.71 -7.11 -4.42
N THR A 765 -17.84 -7.77 -3.66
CA THR A 765 -17.55 -9.21 -3.84
C THR A 765 -18.80 -10.06 -3.63
N ILE A 766 -19.58 -9.79 -2.57
CA ILE A 766 -20.83 -10.50 -2.28
C ILE A 766 -21.84 -10.31 -3.41
N VAL A 767 -22.02 -9.08 -3.89
CA VAL A 767 -22.92 -8.77 -5.01
C VAL A 767 -22.52 -9.54 -6.26
N GLU A 768 -21.24 -9.60 -6.59
CA GLU A 768 -20.76 -10.35 -7.76
C GLU A 768 -20.91 -11.88 -7.59
N ILE A 769 -20.71 -12.41 -6.38
CA ILE A 769 -21.00 -13.82 -6.07
C ILE A 769 -22.49 -14.11 -6.29
N LEU A 770 -23.38 -13.23 -5.84
CA LEU A 770 -24.83 -13.40 -5.98
C LEU A 770 -25.28 -13.30 -7.44
N ARG A 771 -24.72 -12.36 -8.21
CA ARG A 771 -24.96 -12.21 -9.65
C ARG A 771 -24.55 -13.47 -10.42
N GLN A 772 -23.40 -14.05 -10.08
CA GLN A 772 -22.85 -15.23 -10.77
C GLN A 772 -23.17 -16.56 -10.09
N ARG A 773 -24.18 -16.60 -9.22
CA ARG A 773 -24.51 -17.79 -8.40
C ARG A 773 -24.64 -19.09 -9.21
N LYS A 774 -25.21 -19.05 -10.42
CA LYS A 774 -25.38 -20.23 -11.28
C LYS A 774 -24.01 -20.78 -11.71
N ARG A 775 -23.15 -19.93 -12.27
CA ARG A 775 -21.78 -20.25 -12.68
C ARG A 775 -20.94 -20.78 -11.51
N ILE A 776 -21.08 -20.17 -10.33
CA ILE A 776 -20.38 -20.60 -9.12
C ILE A 776 -20.82 -22.01 -8.72
N LEU A 777 -22.13 -22.29 -8.71
CA LEU A 777 -22.64 -23.63 -8.38
C LEU A 777 -22.27 -24.68 -9.43
N GLU A 778 -22.10 -24.29 -10.69
CA GLU A 778 -21.69 -25.19 -11.76
C GLU A 778 -20.20 -25.57 -11.68
N SER A 779 -19.32 -24.63 -11.33
CA SER A 779 -17.87 -24.82 -11.24
C SER A 779 -17.42 -25.16 -9.80
N PRO A 780 -17.00 -26.41 -9.51
CA PRO A 780 -16.56 -26.79 -8.16
C PRO A 780 -15.38 -25.95 -7.65
N ALA A 781 -14.46 -25.58 -8.56
CA ALA A 781 -13.29 -24.76 -8.23
C ALA A 781 -13.70 -23.33 -7.82
N LEU A 782 -14.61 -22.70 -8.56
CA LEU A 782 -15.08 -21.35 -8.25
C LEU A 782 -15.94 -21.35 -6.99
N PHE A 783 -16.78 -22.39 -6.81
CA PHE A 783 -17.53 -22.60 -5.58
C PHE A 783 -16.63 -22.64 -4.36
N ALA A 784 -15.60 -23.49 -4.38
CA ALA A 784 -14.67 -23.63 -3.27
C ALA A 784 -13.91 -22.34 -2.99
N LEU A 785 -13.49 -21.63 -4.04
CA LEU A 785 -12.84 -20.33 -3.89
C LEU A 785 -13.74 -19.30 -3.21
N SER A 786 -15.00 -19.18 -3.63
CA SER A 786 -15.99 -18.30 -3.00
C SER A 786 -16.24 -18.67 -1.54
N LEU A 787 -16.44 -19.95 -1.24
CA LEU A 787 -16.69 -20.43 0.12
C LEU A 787 -15.50 -20.15 1.04
N VAL A 788 -14.29 -20.51 0.60
CA VAL A 788 -13.06 -20.31 1.37
C VAL A 788 -12.79 -18.83 1.61
N VAL A 789 -12.91 -17.98 0.58
CA VAL A 789 -12.69 -16.53 0.74
C VAL A 789 -13.70 -15.92 1.71
N LEU A 790 -15.00 -16.25 1.58
CA LEU A 790 -16.02 -15.76 2.50
C LEU A 790 -15.78 -16.24 3.94
N PHE A 791 -15.39 -17.50 4.12
CA PHE A 791 -15.02 -18.02 5.44
C PHE A 791 -13.84 -17.26 6.03
N LEU A 792 -12.75 -17.07 5.27
CA LEU A 792 -11.57 -16.37 5.77
C LEU A 792 -11.89 -14.91 6.08
N VAL A 793 -12.54 -14.17 5.17
CA VAL A 793 -12.78 -12.74 5.33
C VAL A 793 -13.85 -12.43 6.38
N VAL A 794 -14.91 -13.25 6.49
CA VAL A 794 -16.02 -12.98 7.41
C VAL A 794 -15.86 -13.74 8.71
N VAL A 795 -15.75 -15.07 8.67
CA VAL A 795 -15.80 -15.91 9.88
C VAL A 795 -14.48 -15.87 10.63
N ASP A 796 -13.37 -16.19 9.97
CA ASP A 796 -12.04 -16.26 10.62
C ASP A 796 -11.64 -14.87 11.16
N ASN A 797 -11.89 -13.79 10.42
CA ASN A 797 -11.57 -12.43 10.86
C ASN A 797 -12.57 -11.80 11.84
N SER A 798 -13.72 -12.43 12.11
CA SER A 798 -14.58 -12.03 13.23
C SER A 798 -14.11 -12.62 14.57
N VAL A 799 -13.29 -13.67 14.52
CA VAL A 799 -12.85 -14.47 15.69
C VAL A 799 -11.33 -14.41 15.89
N LYS A 800 -10.59 -13.91 14.89
CA LYS A 800 -9.15 -13.67 14.89
C LYS A 800 -8.83 -12.37 14.14
N VAL A 801 -7.55 -11.99 14.17
CA VAL A 801 -7.01 -10.82 13.46
C VAL A 801 -6.14 -11.27 12.28
N SER A 802 -6.64 -12.21 11.47
CA SER A 802 -5.86 -12.92 10.44
C SER A 802 -5.44 -12.06 9.26
N LEU A 803 -6.24 -11.06 8.86
CA LEU A 803 -5.88 -10.14 7.76
C LEU A 803 -4.72 -9.21 8.13
N ARG A 804 -4.48 -8.97 9.43
CA ARG A 804 -3.36 -8.17 9.93
C ARG A 804 -2.05 -8.96 10.00
N GLN A 805 -2.12 -10.28 10.18
CA GLN A 805 -0.92 -11.12 10.26
C GLN A 805 -0.33 -11.30 8.84
N PRO A 806 0.95 -10.99 8.60
CA PRO A 806 1.51 -10.98 7.24
C PRO A 806 1.30 -12.28 6.46
N TYR A 807 1.52 -13.44 7.08
CA TYR A 807 1.41 -14.72 6.38
C TYR A 807 -0.03 -15.05 5.98
N THR A 808 -0.96 -15.05 6.95
CA THR A 808 -2.37 -15.37 6.70
C THR A 808 -3.08 -14.29 5.89
N GLY A 809 -2.77 -13.02 6.16
CA GLY A 809 -3.31 -11.88 5.41
C GLY A 809 -2.92 -11.95 3.94
N ILE A 810 -1.64 -12.20 3.61
CA ILE A 810 -1.20 -12.34 2.23
C ILE A 810 -1.93 -13.49 1.54
N PHE A 811 -2.06 -14.64 2.21
CA PHE A 811 -2.78 -15.76 1.65
C PHE A 811 -4.26 -15.44 1.40
N THR A 812 -4.97 -14.84 2.37
CA THR A 812 -6.39 -14.49 2.25
C THR A 812 -6.62 -13.43 1.17
N PHE A 813 -5.85 -12.34 1.17
CA PHE A 813 -5.96 -11.29 0.15
C PHE A 813 -5.58 -11.82 -1.24
N PHE A 814 -4.59 -12.71 -1.36
CA PHE A 814 -4.29 -13.40 -2.62
C PHE A 814 -5.50 -14.15 -3.17
N LEU A 815 -6.13 -15.01 -2.35
CA LEU A 815 -7.32 -15.76 -2.77
C LEU A 815 -8.49 -14.84 -3.11
N TRP A 816 -8.68 -13.77 -2.35
CA TRP A 816 -9.70 -12.77 -2.63
C TRP A 816 -9.44 -12.07 -3.98
N GLY A 817 -8.19 -11.76 -4.29
CA GLY A 817 -7.80 -11.19 -5.58
C GLY A 817 -8.06 -12.15 -6.74
N VAL A 818 -7.72 -13.44 -6.57
CA VAL A 818 -8.03 -14.48 -7.57
C VAL A 818 -9.55 -14.59 -7.79
N LEU A 819 -10.33 -14.55 -6.71
CA LEU A 819 -11.80 -14.59 -6.79
C LEU A 819 -12.35 -13.39 -7.56
N LEU A 820 -11.92 -12.17 -7.22
CA LEU A 820 -12.33 -10.96 -7.92
C LEU A 820 -12.01 -11.02 -9.40
N ASN A 821 -10.81 -11.48 -9.78
CA ASN A 821 -10.46 -11.65 -11.18
C ASN A 821 -11.33 -12.71 -11.89
N LYS A 822 -11.77 -13.78 -11.22
CA LYS A 822 -12.70 -14.76 -11.82
C LYS A 822 -14.12 -14.23 -11.99
N LEU A 823 -14.58 -13.41 -11.04
CA LEU A 823 -15.89 -12.76 -11.07
C LEU A 823 -15.92 -11.63 -12.10
N MET A 824 -14.94 -10.72 -12.12
CA MET A 824 -14.95 -9.54 -13.00
C MET A 824 -14.70 -9.84 -14.49
N ARG A 825 -14.42 -11.08 -14.88
CA ARG A 825 -14.26 -11.44 -16.30
C ARG A 825 -15.60 -11.25 -17.03
N PRO A 826 -15.69 -10.37 -18.04
CA PRO A 826 -16.89 -10.26 -18.85
C PRO A 826 -17.22 -11.63 -19.47
N GLU A 827 -18.51 -11.93 -19.54
CA GLU A 827 -18.99 -13.00 -20.42
C GLU A 827 -18.69 -12.55 -21.85
N LEU A 828 -17.57 -13.01 -22.39
CA LEU A 828 -17.50 -13.28 -23.82
C LEU A 828 -18.48 -14.43 -24.07
N GLU A 829 -19.77 -14.11 -24.11
CA GLU A 829 -20.70 -14.83 -24.97
C GLU A 829 -20.14 -14.79 -26.41
N PRO A 830 -20.40 -15.81 -27.24
CA PRO A 830 -19.73 -16.00 -28.51
C PRO A 830 -20.25 -15.03 -29.58
N ILE A 831 -19.99 -13.73 -29.43
CA ILE A 831 -20.25 -12.73 -30.49
C ILE A 831 -19.30 -12.95 -31.68
N ILE A 832 -18.22 -13.74 -31.51
CA ILE A 832 -17.31 -14.09 -32.59
C ILE A 832 -17.89 -15.16 -33.54
N SER A 833 -18.96 -15.90 -33.17
CA SER A 833 -19.61 -16.84 -34.11
C SER A 833 -20.66 -16.21 -35.02
N GLU A 834 -21.13 -14.98 -34.76
CA GLU A 834 -22.05 -14.26 -35.68
C GLU A 834 -21.30 -13.33 -36.64
N PHE A 835 -20.12 -12.83 -36.28
CA PHE A 835 -19.30 -11.99 -37.17
C PHE A 835 -18.43 -12.78 -38.17
N SER A 836 -18.39 -14.12 -38.10
CA SER A 836 -17.75 -14.97 -39.12
C SER A 836 -18.73 -15.56 -40.14
N SER A 837 -20.01 -15.18 -40.08
CA SER A 837 -21.06 -15.68 -40.99
C SER A 837 -21.93 -14.58 -41.60
N THR A 838 -21.47 -13.32 -41.63
CA THR A 838 -22.12 -12.25 -42.40
C THR A 838 -21.14 -11.54 -43.32
#